data_AF-A0A846AE58-F1
#
_entry.id   AF-A0A846AE58-F1
#
_cell.length_a   1.000
_cell.length_b   1.000
_cell.length_c   1.000
_cell.angle_alpha   90.00
_cell.angle_beta   90.00
_cell.angle_gamma   90.00
#
_symmetry.space_group_name_H-M   'P 1'
#
loop_
_entity.id
_entity.type
_entity.pdbx_description
1 polymer ?
#
loop_
_entity_poly.entity_id
_entity_poly.type
_entity_poly.pdbx_seq_one_letter_code
_entity_poly.pdbx_strand_id
1 'polypeptide(L)'
;GDTVTWTYKVTNTGNVSFTENEIQVTDDQEGTITNIIDQGNGDNILAPGEMWTYQKTETAQNLTGSGGQTQTFNLTGNSGLDGQDGNIREFTAGDVSVKASAFSRTNSGNWSEAFLGAFSSGLGVTDTSEGNGGNDLHKVDNVGRDNYILFEFSEDVVIDRTFLDSVGADSDITYWVGSKTDPFNNHNSLDDGFLNSLDFTEDNNGGSSSRWANINNQQVAGNVLVIAASTSDSTPEDRFKVKKLDFQQVESGIYQNIGTVVADGVNDSDPSHYVNGEPDPQNPGIDIEKSTNGEDADAPEDAPEIAPGDTVTWTYKVTNTGNVSFTENEIQVTDDQEGTITNIIDQGNGDNILAPGEMWTYQKTETAQNLTGSGGQTQTFNLTGNSGLDGQDGNIREFTAGDVSVKASAFSRTNSGNWSEAFLGAFSSGLGVTDTSEGNGGNDLHKVDNVGRDNYILFEFSEDVVIDRTFLDSVGADSDITYWVGSKTDPFNNHNSLDDGFLNSLDFTEDNNGGSSSRWANINNQQVAGNVLVIAASTSDSTPEDRFKVKKLDFQQVESGIYQNIGTVVADGVNDSDPSHYVNGEPDPQNPGIDIEKSTNGEDADAPEDAPEIAPGDTVTWTYKVTNTGDVSFTENEIQVTDDQEGTITNIINKGDGDDTLAPNEMWTYQKTGTAQNLSTVANNVVIDFDTDGSGNPLSDGTIIDDEYQNLGVTVSATQFGAMIFDSANPTGDDPDLGTNDQGNILIISEDGDSSDPDDNANGGVITFDFDNPVDVNSINFLDIEESGGKVFTTDVDGNQTTTSIPNGPNNSSQTLNINDNDVVKIEVDLVGSGAITGLEFDTIADGIYKNIGTVDAPGANDSDPSHYVNGDVQPGQNSLLFSLKSDKTLSGINFKPEDIVEYNLADQSYSKFFDGSDVGLGGVKIDAFEVIGNNEILLSFEDAENINGIGNVDDSDIVKFTATSLGNNTNGSFELYFDGSDVGLTTNGEDIDGLSVDPITGDLLISTQGNVNVSGVSRQDEDILRFNPNNLGSNTSGNWSVEFDGSDVGLSNSSEDLDAIGINGDQLLLSTTGNFNVPGVSGTDEDVFAFNPNNLGVSTSGTFEEFFTALNGNDISGVHFLG
;
A
#
# COMPACT_ATOMS: atom_id res chain seq x y z
N GLY A 1 53.10 35.26 -4.42
CA GLY A 1 52.85 34.45 -3.21
C GLY A 1 53.03 32.97 -3.48
N ASP A 2 52.73 32.53 -4.70
CA ASP A 2 52.80 31.12 -5.09
C ASP A 2 54.23 30.59 -5.21
N THR A 3 54.37 29.27 -5.13
CA THR A 3 55.65 28.56 -5.26
C THR A 3 55.88 28.12 -6.71
N VAL A 4 57.02 28.49 -7.29
CA VAL A 4 57.48 28.01 -8.61
C VAL A 4 58.43 26.84 -8.41
N THR A 5 58.26 25.80 -9.22
CA THR A 5 59.13 24.62 -9.21
C THR A 5 59.84 24.46 -10.55
N TRP A 6 61.16 24.55 -10.54
CA TRP A 6 62.02 24.31 -11.69
C TRP A 6 62.51 22.87 -11.72
N THR A 7 62.31 22.19 -12.85
CA THR A 7 62.75 20.80 -13.06
C THR A 7 63.72 20.74 -14.25
N TYR A 8 64.92 20.24 -14.02
CA TYR A 8 65.99 20.16 -15.03
C TYR A 8 66.25 18.71 -15.38
N LYS A 9 66.03 18.34 -16.65
CA LYS A 9 66.21 16.95 -17.14
C LYS A 9 67.46 16.87 -18.00
N VAL A 10 68.51 16.26 -17.46
CA VAL A 10 69.79 16.09 -18.14
C VAL A 10 69.84 14.72 -18.78
N THR A 11 69.86 14.63 -20.12
CA THR A 11 69.99 13.37 -20.84
C THR A 11 71.33 13.29 -21.56
N ASN A 12 72.06 12.20 -21.38
CA ASN A 12 73.27 11.98 -22.15
C ASN A 12 72.93 11.42 -23.54
N THR A 13 72.94 12.28 -24.56
CA THR A 13 72.69 11.89 -25.96
C THR A 13 73.95 11.44 -26.70
N GLY A 14 75.12 11.50 -26.04
CA GLY A 14 76.41 11.10 -26.59
C GLY A 14 76.68 9.60 -26.48
N ASN A 15 77.92 9.21 -26.74
CA ASN A 15 78.40 7.82 -26.65
C ASN A 15 79.47 7.61 -25.56
N VAL A 16 79.69 8.61 -24.70
CA VAL A 16 80.62 8.60 -23.58
C VAL A 16 79.81 8.81 -22.29
N SER A 17 80.07 8.03 -21.25
CA SER A 17 79.41 8.19 -19.94
C SER A 17 80.10 9.24 -19.09
N PHE A 18 79.34 9.93 -18.23
CA PHE A 18 79.84 10.93 -17.28
C PHE A 18 79.58 10.48 -15.85
N THR A 19 80.56 10.61 -14.97
CA THR A 19 80.35 10.42 -13.52
C THR A 19 79.65 11.63 -12.93
N GLU A 20 78.98 11.46 -11.79
CA GLU A 20 78.26 12.55 -11.11
C GLU A 20 79.14 13.81 -10.88
N ASN A 21 80.41 13.63 -10.50
CA ASN A 21 81.33 14.76 -10.26
C ASN A 21 81.74 15.52 -11.53
N GLU A 22 81.51 14.94 -12.70
CA GLU A 22 81.80 15.57 -13.99
C GLU A 22 80.63 16.40 -14.50
N ILE A 23 79.42 16.24 -13.93
CA ILE A 23 78.20 16.91 -14.35
C ILE A 23 77.93 18.10 -13.42
N GLN A 24 77.77 19.28 -14.01
CA GLN A 24 77.32 20.48 -13.30
C GLN A 24 76.06 21.01 -13.95
N VAL A 25 74.97 21.02 -13.19
CA VAL A 25 73.72 21.70 -13.56
C VAL A 25 73.71 23.05 -12.86
N THR A 26 73.55 24.11 -13.63
CA THR A 26 73.49 25.48 -13.15
C THR A 26 72.30 26.19 -13.74
N ASP A 27 71.85 27.20 -13.04
CA ASP A 27 70.79 28.10 -13.46
C ASP A 27 71.33 29.54 -13.49
N ASP A 28 70.91 30.33 -14.47
CA ASP A 28 71.47 31.66 -14.71
C ASP A 28 71.09 32.69 -13.63
N GLN A 29 69.98 32.47 -12.92
CA GLN A 29 69.56 33.27 -11.78
C GLN A 29 69.89 32.57 -10.45
N GLU A 30 69.84 31.24 -10.43
CA GLU A 30 69.82 30.46 -9.19
C GLU A 30 71.13 29.71 -8.86
N GLY A 31 72.14 29.77 -9.73
CA GLY A 31 73.45 29.14 -9.51
C GLY A 31 73.43 27.60 -9.63
N THR A 32 74.33 26.89 -8.96
CA THR A 32 74.45 25.43 -9.08
C THR A 32 73.26 24.69 -8.45
N ILE A 33 72.65 23.79 -9.21
CA ILE A 33 71.53 22.94 -8.78
C ILE A 33 72.07 21.57 -8.39
N THR A 34 71.98 21.24 -7.10
CA THR A 34 72.55 19.99 -6.54
C THR A 34 71.51 18.95 -6.14
N ASN A 35 70.23 19.31 -6.14
CA ASN A 35 69.16 18.42 -5.68
C ASN A 35 68.67 17.52 -6.83
N ILE A 36 69.24 16.32 -6.92
CA ILE A 36 68.81 15.25 -7.84
C ILE A 36 67.60 14.55 -7.23
N ILE A 37 66.48 14.54 -7.95
CA ILE A 37 65.25 13.85 -7.55
C ILE A 37 65.10 12.50 -8.24
N ASP A 38 65.80 12.28 -9.36
CA ASP A 38 65.85 11.01 -10.08
C ASP A 38 67.22 10.86 -10.75
N GLN A 39 67.98 9.83 -10.38
CA GLN A 39 69.32 9.55 -10.92
C GLN A 39 69.31 8.35 -11.86
N GLY A 40 68.18 8.06 -12.50
CA GLY A 40 68.06 6.93 -13.42
C GLY A 40 68.28 5.60 -12.70
N ASN A 41 69.35 4.87 -13.07
CA ASN A 41 69.64 3.57 -12.47
C ASN A 41 70.38 3.65 -11.11
N GLY A 42 70.81 4.86 -10.69
CA GLY A 42 71.42 5.12 -9.38
C GLY A 42 72.87 4.64 -9.20
N ASP A 43 73.60 4.33 -10.28
CA ASP A 43 75.00 3.89 -10.23
C ASP A 43 76.04 5.04 -10.23
N ASN A 44 75.57 6.30 -10.14
CA ASN A 44 76.36 7.54 -10.22
C ASN A 44 77.10 7.76 -11.55
N ILE A 45 76.67 7.08 -12.62
CA ILE A 45 77.19 7.25 -13.98
C ILE A 45 76.03 7.57 -14.92
N LEU A 46 76.05 8.74 -15.54
CA LEU A 46 75.09 9.09 -16.59
C LEU A 46 75.53 8.44 -17.91
N ALA A 47 75.02 7.24 -18.19
CA ALA A 47 75.36 6.48 -19.40
C ALA A 47 74.70 7.03 -20.67
N PRO A 48 75.20 6.69 -21.89
CA PRO A 48 74.52 6.98 -23.15
C PRO A 48 73.04 6.56 -23.15
N GLY A 49 72.15 7.53 -23.37
CA GLY A 49 70.69 7.37 -23.36
C GLY A 49 70.03 7.49 -21.98
N GLU A 50 70.79 7.66 -20.91
CA GLU A 50 70.28 7.85 -19.56
C GLU A 50 69.94 9.30 -19.28
N MET A 51 68.96 9.54 -18.38
CA MET A 51 68.51 10.85 -17.96
C MET A 51 68.51 10.96 -16.44
N TRP A 52 69.04 12.06 -15.92
CA TRP A 52 68.90 12.46 -14.52
C TRP A 52 68.03 13.70 -14.41
N THR A 53 67.22 13.78 -13.35
CA THR A 53 66.31 14.90 -13.07
C THR A 53 66.72 15.60 -11.79
N TYR A 54 66.86 16.92 -11.88
CA TYR A 54 67.16 17.82 -10.76
C TYR A 54 65.97 18.75 -10.52
N GLN A 55 65.79 19.22 -9.29
CA GLN A 55 64.68 20.10 -8.94
C GLN A 55 65.08 21.19 -7.95
N LYS A 56 64.56 22.41 -8.14
CA LYS A 56 64.65 23.53 -7.20
C LYS A 56 63.32 24.27 -7.12
N THR A 57 62.96 24.78 -5.94
CA THR A 57 61.73 25.55 -5.70
C THR A 57 62.03 26.95 -5.18
N GLU A 58 61.17 27.90 -5.51
CA GLU A 58 61.24 29.29 -5.04
C GLU A 58 59.85 29.94 -4.99
N THR A 59 59.76 31.18 -4.49
CA THR A 59 58.53 31.98 -4.54
C THR A 59 58.48 32.76 -5.85
N ALA A 60 57.34 32.75 -6.54
CA ALA A 60 57.11 33.52 -7.76
C ALA A 60 57.40 35.00 -7.53
N GLN A 61 58.29 35.58 -8.35
CA GLN A 61 58.51 37.02 -8.43
C GLN A 61 57.25 37.74 -8.92
N ASN A 62 57.10 39.01 -8.51
CA ASN A 62 56.04 39.87 -9.03
C ASN A 62 56.49 40.49 -10.36
N LEU A 63 55.85 40.12 -11.46
CA LEU A 63 56.18 40.53 -12.83
C LEU A 63 55.20 41.61 -13.31
N THR A 64 55.11 42.73 -12.58
CA THR A 64 54.43 43.93 -13.06
C THR A 64 55.35 44.63 -14.07
N GLY A 65 54.99 44.59 -15.37
CA GLY A 65 55.77 45.21 -16.44
C GLY A 65 55.04 46.42 -17.06
N SER A 66 55.78 47.49 -17.32
CA SER A 66 55.30 48.65 -18.08
C SER A 66 55.28 48.34 -19.60
N GLY A 67 54.37 47.47 -20.04
CA GLY A 67 54.30 46.99 -21.44
C GLY A 67 53.37 47.80 -22.34
N GLY A 68 52.32 48.39 -21.78
CA GLY A 68 51.28 49.12 -22.52
C GLY A 68 51.77 50.43 -23.16
N GLN A 69 51.07 50.90 -24.20
CA GLN A 69 51.35 52.23 -24.75
C GLN A 69 51.03 53.33 -23.72
N THR A 70 51.92 54.32 -23.57
CA THR A 70 51.65 55.50 -22.73
C THR A 70 50.43 56.25 -23.25
N GLN A 71 49.40 56.33 -22.41
CA GLN A 71 48.20 57.13 -22.60
C GLN A 71 48.22 58.34 -21.67
N THR A 72 47.45 59.38 -22.00
CA THR A 72 47.47 60.65 -21.25
C THR A 72 46.05 61.09 -20.89
N PHE A 73 45.75 61.18 -19.60
CA PHE A 73 44.58 61.94 -19.14
C PHE A 73 44.83 63.43 -19.31
N ASN A 74 43.92 64.13 -19.98
CA ASN A 74 43.94 65.59 -20.10
C ASN A 74 42.98 66.19 -19.07
N LEU A 75 43.52 66.67 -17.96
CA LEU A 75 42.77 67.07 -16.76
C LEU A 75 42.38 68.56 -16.79
N THR A 76 41.86 69.02 -17.93
CA THR A 76 41.47 70.41 -18.15
C THR A 76 39.96 70.58 -18.24
N GLY A 77 39.45 71.73 -17.81
CA GLY A 77 38.02 72.03 -17.87
C GLY A 77 37.70 73.51 -17.81
N ASN A 78 36.43 73.81 -17.58
CA ASN A 78 35.93 75.17 -17.35
C ASN A 78 34.99 75.18 -16.13
N SER A 79 35.57 75.29 -14.93
CA SER A 79 34.82 75.46 -13.68
C SER A 79 34.90 76.89 -13.15
N GLY A 80 34.02 77.21 -12.18
CA GLY A 80 34.23 78.36 -11.29
C GLY A 80 35.52 78.22 -10.46
N LEU A 81 35.89 79.28 -9.75
CA LEU A 81 37.03 79.29 -8.83
C LEU A 81 36.74 78.55 -7.50
N ASP A 82 35.46 78.29 -7.21
CA ASP A 82 34.96 77.66 -5.99
C ASP A 82 33.59 77.00 -6.26
N GLY A 83 33.14 76.09 -5.39
CA GLY A 83 31.91 75.31 -5.55
C GLY A 83 31.58 74.43 -4.33
N GLN A 84 30.99 73.26 -4.57
CA GLN A 84 30.68 72.31 -3.50
C GLN A 84 31.94 71.49 -3.17
N ASP A 85 32.40 71.56 -1.92
CA ASP A 85 33.48 70.70 -1.41
C ASP A 85 33.12 69.22 -1.57
N GLY A 86 34.12 68.40 -1.92
CA GLY A 86 33.93 66.96 -2.17
C GLY A 86 33.40 66.63 -3.56
N ASN A 87 33.36 67.61 -4.48
CA ASN A 87 32.93 67.34 -5.85
C ASN A 87 33.91 66.40 -6.58
N ILE A 88 33.36 65.39 -7.25
CA ILE A 88 34.12 64.42 -8.04
C ILE A 88 34.12 64.85 -9.51
N ARG A 89 35.25 64.68 -10.18
CA ARG A 89 35.41 64.89 -11.63
C ARG A 89 35.88 63.61 -12.31
N GLU A 90 35.22 63.25 -13.39
CA GLU A 90 35.57 62.06 -14.16
C GLU A 90 36.30 62.44 -15.45
N PHE A 91 37.34 61.69 -15.78
CA PHE A 91 38.11 61.80 -17.00
C PHE A 91 38.32 60.42 -17.61
N THR A 92 38.38 60.34 -18.94
CA THR A 92 38.61 59.08 -19.66
C THR A 92 39.74 59.27 -20.66
N ALA A 93 40.63 58.28 -20.77
CA ALA A 93 41.70 58.22 -21.75
C ALA A 93 41.86 56.76 -22.23
N GLY A 94 41.54 56.52 -23.50
CA GLY A 94 41.37 55.16 -24.00
C GLY A 94 40.20 54.47 -23.32
N ASP A 95 40.44 53.25 -22.85
CA ASP A 95 39.45 52.41 -22.15
C ASP A 95 39.48 52.62 -20.62
N VAL A 96 40.40 53.46 -20.11
CA VAL A 96 40.55 53.71 -18.67
C VAL A 96 39.86 55.01 -18.28
N SER A 97 39.08 54.95 -17.22
CA SER A 97 38.47 56.13 -16.58
C SER A 97 39.10 56.39 -15.22
N VAL A 98 39.13 57.66 -14.82
CA VAL A 98 39.59 58.11 -13.51
C VAL A 98 38.62 59.11 -12.92
N LYS A 99 38.25 58.92 -11.65
CA LYS A 99 37.55 59.90 -10.83
C LYS A 99 38.56 60.64 -9.97
N ALA A 100 38.44 61.96 -9.89
CA ALA A 100 39.30 62.82 -9.10
C ALA A 100 38.48 63.66 -8.12
N SER A 101 38.92 63.75 -6.87
CA SER A 101 38.35 64.63 -5.83
C SER A 101 39.46 65.35 -5.06
N ALA A 102 39.10 66.35 -4.25
CA ALA A 102 40.06 67.16 -3.50
C ALA A 102 39.81 67.13 -2.00
N PHE A 103 40.90 67.17 -1.25
CA PHE A 103 40.91 67.23 0.21
C PHE A 103 41.97 68.23 0.69
N SER A 104 41.80 68.71 1.92
CA SER A 104 42.76 69.58 2.58
C SER A 104 43.01 69.14 4.03
N ARG A 105 44.25 69.24 4.49
CA ARG A 105 44.66 68.85 5.84
C ARG A 105 45.26 70.04 6.58
N THR A 106 44.87 70.24 7.83
CA THR A 106 45.52 71.26 8.68
C THR A 106 46.86 70.76 9.21
N ASN A 107 47.74 71.68 9.64
CA ASN A 107 48.99 71.34 10.35
C ASN A 107 48.78 70.53 11.65
N SER A 108 47.56 70.49 12.17
CA SER A 108 47.19 69.67 13.34
C SER A 108 46.63 68.29 12.98
N GLY A 109 46.61 67.93 11.69
CA GLY A 109 46.16 66.64 11.17
C GLY A 109 44.66 66.51 10.92
N ASN A 110 43.90 67.61 10.89
CA ASN A 110 42.46 67.54 10.62
C ASN A 110 42.18 67.57 9.12
N TRP A 111 41.46 66.57 8.63
CA TRP A 111 41.06 66.43 7.23
C TRP A 111 39.72 67.12 6.93
N SER A 112 39.57 67.63 5.71
CA SER A 112 38.33 68.18 5.19
C SER A 112 38.28 67.99 3.68
N GLU A 113 37.12 67.70 3.13
CA GLU A 113 36.90 67.79 1.69
C GLU A 113 37.13 69.23 1.20
N ALA A 114 37.52 69.38 -0.07
CA ALA A 114 37.75 70.67 -0.71
C ALA A 114 37.13 70.68 -2.11
N PHE A 115 36.96 71.86 -2.68
CA PHE A 115 36.47 72.00 -4.04
C PHE A 115 37.59 71.69 -5.05
N LEU A 116 37.35 70.72 -5.93
CA LEU A 116 38.23 70.42 -7.06
C LEU A 116 37.77 71.23 -8.29
N GLY A 117 38.52 72.27 -8.66
CA GLY A 117 38.31 73.04 -9.88
C GLY A 117 39.04 72.44 -11.09
N ALA A 118 38.45 72.55 -12.29
CA ALA A 118 39.08 72.15 -13.56
C ALA A 118 39.21 73.36 -14.50
N PHE A 119 40.44 73.68 -14.87
CA PHE A 119 40.78 74.87 -15.65
C PHE A 119 41.56 74.52 -16.92
N SER A 120 41.74 75.49 -17.82
CA SER A 120 42.61 75.32 -19.00
C SER A 120 44.08 75.00 -18.64
N SER A 121 44.50 75.37 -17.43
CA SER A 121 45.81 75.05 -16.86
C SER A 121 45.83 73.80 -15.98
N GLY A 122 44.74 73.04 -15.85
CA GLY A 122 44.68 71.80 -15.08
C GLY A 122 43.74 71.85 -13.88
N LEU A 123 43.78 70.80 -13.07
CA LEU A 123 43.06 70.68 -11.80
C LEU A 123 43.73 71.52 -10.71
N GLY A 124 42.93 72.27 -9.96
CA GLY A 124 43.35 73.01 -8.77
C GLY A 124 42.36 72.81 -7.63
N VAL A 125 42.82 73.01 -6.40
CA VAL A 125 42.04 72.84 -5.18
C VAL A 125 41.67 74.20 -4.63
N THR A 126 40.48 74.34 -4.05
CA THR A 126 40.10 75.50 -3.24
C THR A 126 39.58 74.99 -1.93
N ASP A 127 40.32 75.23 -0.86
CA ASP A 127 39.96 74.73 0.46
C ASP A 127 39.24 75.78 1.31
N THR A 128 38.65 75.31 2.42
CA THR A 128 37.87 76.13 3.35
C THR A 128 38.58 77.37 3.91
N SER A 129 39.91 77.44 3.86
CA SER A 129 40.71 78.59 4.30
C SER A 129 40.91 79.66 3.23
N GLU A 130 40.59 79.37 1.97
CA GLU A 130 40.92 80.20 0.81
C GLU A 130 39.75 81.05 0.29
N GLY A 131 38.58 80.93 0.93
CA GLY A 131 37.38 81.64 0.53
C GLY A 131 36.89 81.16 -0.83
N ASN A 132 36.78 82.08 -1.81
CA ASN A 132 36.22 81.77 -3.13
C ASN A 132 37.28 81.46 -4.21
N GLY A 133 38.49 81.07 -3.81
CA GLY A 133 39.59 80.75 -4.74
C GLY A 133 40.18 81.96 -5.50
N GLY A 134 39.81 83.19 -5.13
CA GLY A 134 40.32 84.43 -5.72
C GLY A 134 41.83 84.63 -5.50
N ASN A 135 42.44 85.56 -6.24
CA ASN A 135 43.90 85.85 -6.17
C ASN A 135 44.83 84.66 -6.49
N ASP A 136 44.39 83.74 -7.35
CA ASP A 136 45.20 82.58 -7.77
C ASP A 136 45.48 81.56 -6.64
N LEU A 137 44.60 81.53 -5.62
CA LEU A 137 44.62 80.57 -4.51
C LEU A 137 44.06 79.18 -4.90
N HIS A 138 43.32 79.07 -6.01
CA HIS A 138 42.71 77.81 -6.44
C HIS A 138 43.73 76.82 -7.06
N LYS A 139 44.72 76.39 -6.27
CA LYS A 139 45.86 75.55 -6.63
C LYS A 139 46.03 74.39 -5.64
N VAL A 140 46.73 73.36 -6.08
CA VAL A 140 47.29 72.39 -5.14
C VAL A 140 48.47 73.07 -4.46
N ASP A 141 48.36 73.37 -3.17
CA ASP A 141 49.40 73.98 -2.36
C ASP A 141 49.45 73.51 -0.91
N ASN A 142 50.55 73.83 -0.23
CA ASN A 142 50.77 73.58 1.19
C ASN A 142 50.72 74.88 2.02
N VAL A 143 50.10 75.95 1.50
CA VAL A 143 50.11 77.27 2.15
C VAL A 143 48.86 77.47 2.98
N GLY A 144 48.98 77.11 4.25
CA GLY A 144 47.93 77.29 5.26
C GLY A 144 47.24 75.97 5.58
N ARG A 145 46.86 75.22 4.54
CA ARG A 145 46.48 73.81 4.60
C ARG A 145 47.22 73.06 3.49
N ASP A 146 47.45 71.77 3.70
CA ASP A 146 48.02 70.90 2.69
C ASP A 146 46.89 70.40 1.80
N ASN A 147 46.96 70.69 0.50
CA ASN A 147 45.95 70.29 -0.47
C ASN A 147 46.35 69.01 -1.20
N TYR A 148 45.38 68.11 -1.35
CA TYR A 148 45.51 66.79 -1.93
C TYR A 148 44.49 66.61 -3.05
N ILE A 149 44.88 65.93 -4.11
CA ILE A 149 43.97 65.39 -5.12
C ILE A 149 44.07 63.87 -5.06
N LEU A 150 42.93 63.22 -4.82
CA LEU A 150 42.75 61.77 -4.92
C LEU A 150 42.30 61.42 -6.33
N PHE A 151 42.96 60.46 -6.97
CA PHE A 151 42.61 59.86 -8.25
C PHE A 151 42.29 58.37 -8.03
N GLU A 152 41.14 57.94 -8.50
CA GLU A 152 40.64 56.56 -8.41
C GLU A 152 40.37 56.06 -9.83
N PHE A 153 41.12 55.05 -10.26
CA PHE A 153 41.07 54.50 -11.62
C PHE A 153 40.13 53.31 -11.71
N SER A 154 39.52 53.11 -12.88
CA SER A 154 38.62 51.98 -13.16
C SER A 154 39.31 50.61 -13.17
N GLU A 155 40.64 50.58 -13.18
CA GLU A 155 41.50 49.40 -13.16
C GLU A 155 42.90 49.78 -12.63
N ASP A 156 43.75 48.79 -12.32
CA ASP A 156 45.15 49.06 -11.94
C ASP A 156 45.94 49.63 -13.12
N VAL A 157 46.69 50.70 -12.88
CA VAL A 157 47.52 51.37 -13.89
C VAL A 157 48.92 51.64 -13.36
N VAL A 158 49.90 51.68 -14.26
CA VAL A 158 51.23 52.20 -13.96
C VAL A 158 51.26 53.67 -14.37
N ILE A 159 51.19 54.56 -13.38
CA ILE A 159 51.40 55.99 -13.62
C ILE A 159 52.88 56.23 -13.92
N ASP A 160 53.19 57.05 -14.92
CA ASP A 160 54.58 57.35 -15.34
C ASP A 160 55.01 58.77 -14.89
N ARG A 161 54.13 59.76 -15.11
CA ARG A 161 54.43 61.16 -14.81
C ARG A 161 53.20 62.03 -14.85
N THR A 162 53.26 63.17 -14.15
CA THR A 162 52.22 64.19 -14.13
C THR A 162 52.73 65.53 -14.63
N PHE A 163 51.96 66.25 -15.44
CA PHE A 163 52.32 67.59 -15.92
C PHE A 163 51.74 68.63 -14.99
N LEU A 164 52.63 69.31 -14.27
CA LEU A 164 52.32 70.41 -13.37
C LEU A 164 52.37 71.71 -14.16
N ASP A 165 51.28 72.47 -14.16
CA ASP A 165 51.15 73.75 -14.86
C ASP A 165 50.65 74.84 -13.90
N SER A 166 50.64 76.10 -14.32
CA SER A 166 50.26 77.24 -13.46
C SER A 166 51.09 77.34 -12.16
N VAL A 167 52.37 76.94 -12.25
CA VAL A 167 53.29 76.89 -11.11
C VAL A 167 53.52 78.28 -10.50
N GLY A 168 53.42 78.37 -9.17
CA GLY A 168 53.64 79.56 -8.36
C GLY A 168 55.12 79.75 -8.00
N ALA A 169 55.49 79.42 -6.76
CA ALA A 169 56.87 79.54 -6.28
C ALA A 169 57.72 78.36 -6.75
N ASP A 170 57.26 77.14 -6.48
CA ASP A 170 57.79 75.86 -6.95
C ASP A 170 56.68 74.81 -7.04
N SER A 171 57.08 73.60 -7.43
CA SER A 171 56.19 72.54 -7.87
C SER A 171 56.59 71.21 -7.24
N ASP A 172 57.05 71.25 -6.00
CA ASP A 172 57.46 70.06 -5.28
C ASP A 172 56.18 69.35 -4.82
N ILE A 173 56.16 68.04 -5.04
CA ILE A 173 54.98 67.21 -4.76
C ILE A 173 55.35 66.05 -3.88
N THR A 174 54.42 65.62 -3.04
CA THR A 174 54.40 64.27 -2.48
C THR A 174 53.31 63.48 -3.20
N TYR A 175 53.58 62.23 -3.56
CA TYR A 175 52.58 61.37 -4.16
C TYR A 175 52.54 59.99 -3.50
N TRP A 176 51.38 59.34 -3.60
CA TRP A 176 51.14 57.99 -3.12
C TRP A 176 50.48 57.14 -4.19
N VAL A 177 50.87 55.87 -4.29
CA VAL A 177 50.28 54.90 -5.21
C VAL A 177 49.94 53.63 -4.44
N GLY A 178 48.80 53.02 -4.74
CA GLY A 178 48.46 51.70 -4.26
C GLY A 178 47.16 51.19 -4.84
N SER A 179 46.73 50.02 -4.39
CA SER A 179 45.46 49.41 -4.81
C SER A 179 44.42 49.40 -3.71
N LYS A 180 43.16 49.64 -4.09
CA LYS A 180 41.96 49.48 -3.26
C LYS A 180 40.93 48.64 -3.99
N THR A 181 40.00 48.05 -3.24
CA THR A 181 38.90 47.30 -3.83
C THR A 181 37.90 48.29 -4.44
N ASP A 182 37.74 48.24 -5.76
CA ASP A 182 36.76 49.00 -6.54
C ASP A 182 36.62 50.51 -6.17
N PRO A 183 37.74 51.27 -6.11
CA PRO A 183 37.70 52.68 -5.69
C PRO A 183 37.00 53.58 -6.72
N PHE A 184 36.90 53.14 -7.97
CA PHE A 184 36.22 53.90 -9.02
C PHE A 184 34.70 53.97 -8.80
N ASN A 185 34.07 52.89 -8.35
CA ASN A 185 32.63 52.90 -8.07
C ASN A 185 32.33 53.28 -6.61
N ASN A 186 33.24 52.99 -5.68
CA ASN A 186 33.12 53.29 -4.25
C ASN A 186 34.09 54.39 -3.82
N HIS A 187 33.65 55.66 -3.92
CA HIS A 187 34.49 56.83 -3.63
C HIS A 187 35.05 56.82 -2.21
N ASN A 188 36.37 56.99 -2.07
CA ASN A 188 37.07 56.97 -0.79
C ASN A 188 37.20 58.37 -0.18
N SER A 189 37.11 58.42 1.15
CA SER A 189 37.51 59.59 1.94
C SER A 189 39.00 59.52 2.25
N LEU A 190 39.68 60.67 2.21
CA LEU A 190 41.11 60.75 2.52
C LEU A 190 41.35 61.04 4.01
N ASP A 191 42.10 60.17 4.67
CA ASP A 191 42.63 60.37 6.02
C ASP A 191 44.06 59.80 6.16
N ASP A 192 44.68 59.98 7.34
CA ASP A 192 46.04 59.49 7.59
C ASP A 192 46.14 57.95 7.50
N GLY A 193 45.07 57.23 7.87
CA GLY A 193 45.02 55.76 7.78
C GLY A 193 44.98 55.30 6.34
N PHE A 194 44.18 55.96 5.50
CA PHE A 194 44.11 55.70 4.07
C PHE A 194 45.48 55.91 3.40
N LEU A 195 46.15 57.04 3.64
CA LEU A 195 47.48 57.30 3.08
C LEU A 195 48.52 56.27 3.52
N ASN A 196 48.53 55.87 4.80
CA ASN A 196 49.43 54.86 5.33
C ASN A 196 49.15 53.45 4.80
N SER A 197 47.96 53.23 4.25
CA SER A 197 47.54 51.96 3.66
C SER A 197 47.83 51.84 2.16
N LEU A 198 48.44 52.87 1.54
CA LEU A 198 48.89 52.82 0.16
C LEU A 198 50.31 52.25 0.08
N ASP A 199 50.58 51.52 -1.00
CA ASP A 199 51.76 50.66 -1.14
C ASP A 199 53.07 51.45 -1.30
N PHE A 200 52.98 52.67 -1.84
CA PHE A 200 54.14 53.48 -2.18
C PHE A 200 53.93 54.97 -1.89
N THR A 201 54.99 55.66 -1.47
CA THR A 201 55.04 57.12 -1.31
C THR A 201 56.42 57.67 -1.66
N GLU A 202 56.46 58.81 -2.34
CA GLU A 202 57.73 59.51 -2.67
C GLU A 202 57.52 61.02 -2.86
N ASP A 203 58.55 61.78 -2.53
CA ASP A 203 58.65 63.21 -2.84
C ASP A 203 59.33 63.44 -4.20
N ASN A 204 58.76 64.32 -5.02
CA ASN A 204 59.33 64.73 -6.30
C ASN A 204 59.55 66.24 -6.34
N ASN A 205 60.80 66.64 -6.09
CA ASN A 205 61.19 68.06 -6.02
C ASN A 205 61.38 68.67 -7.42
N GLY A 206 61.05 69.95 -7.52
CA GLY A 206 60.86 70.71 -8.74
C GLY A 206 61.40 72.13 -8.66
N GLY A 207 60.77 73.03 -9.40
CA GLY A 207 61.13 74.46 -9.42
C GLY A 207 60.00 75.31 -9.96
N SER A 208 60.27 76.59 -10.22
CA SER A 208 59.26 77.64 -10.49
C SER A 208 58.62 77.64 -11.89
N SER A 209 58.71 76.54 -12.65
CA SER A 209 58.21 76.47 -14.02
C SER A 209 57.40 75.19 -14.26
N SER A 210 56.40 75.27 -15.14
CA SER A 210 55.61 74.11 -15.56
C SER A 210 56.51 72.97 -16.04
N ARG A 211 56.26 71.75 -15.57
CA ARG A 211 57.15 70.60 -15.77
C ARG A 211 56.37 69.29 -15.78
N TRP A 212 56.96 68.27 -16.39
CA TRP A 212 56.60 66.88 -16.08
C TRP A 212 57.34 66.47 -14.82
N ALA A 213 56.60 66.11 -13.77
CA ALA A 213 57.11 65.43 -12.60
C ALA A 213 56.98 63.92 -12.84
N ASN A 214 58.10 63.22 -12.91
CA ASN A 214 58.10 61.76 -13.01
C ASN A 214 57.61 61.18 -11.69
N ILE A 215 56.48 60.49 -11.74
CA ILE A 215 55.86 59.91 -10.56
C ILE A 215 55.69 58.43 -10.84
N ASN A 216 56.19 57.62 -9.92
CA ASN A 216 56.26 56.16 -9.97
C ASN A 216 57.40 55.59 -10.85
N ASN A 217 58.64 56.03 -10.57
CA ASN A 217 59.88 55.53 -11.18
C ASN A 217 60.14 54.02 -10.93
N GLN A 218 59.42 53.42 -9.97
CA GLN A 218 59.52 52.00 -9.60
C GLN A 218 58.49 51.11 -10.31
N GLN A 219 57.66 51.69 -11.20
CA GLN A 219 56.64 50.97 -11.96
C GLN A 219 55.62 50.21 -11.11
N VAL A 220 55.28 50.76 -9.94
CA VAL A 220 54.25 50.24 -9.04
C VAL A 220 52.89 50.39 -9.73
N ALA A 221 52.19 49.29 -9.96
CA ALA A 221 50.82 49.33 -10.44
C ALA A 221 49.87 49.63 -9.29
N GLY A 222 48.80 50.38 -9.57
CA GLY A 222 47.69 50.54 -8.64
C GLY A 222 46.53 51.33 -9.22
N ASN A 223 45.35 51.17 -8.64
CA ASN A 223 44.13 51.88 -9.03
C ASN A 223 43.82 53.12 -8.17
N VAL A 224 44.75 53.52 -7.28
CA VAL A 224 44.67 54.77 -6.52
C VAL A 224 45.99 55.56 -6.64
N LEU A 225 45.87 56.86 -6.95
CA LEU A 225 46.97 57.84 -6.89
C LEU A 225 46.54 59.05 -6.06
N VAL A 226 47.37 59.48 -5.11
CA VAL A 226 47.20 60.76 -4.42
C VAL A 226 48.35 61.68 -4.79
N ILE A 227 48.05 62.93 -5.14
CA ILE A 227 49.06 63.99 -5.36
C ILE A 227 48.77 65.15 -4.42
N ALA A 228 49.80 65.56 -3.67
CA ALA A 228 49.77 66.76 -2.85
C ALA A 228 50.92 67.68 -3.21
N ALA A 229 50.81 68.96 -2.83
CA ALA A 229 52.00 69.79 -2.63
C ALA A 229 52.89 69.15 -1.56
N SER A 230 54.21 69.35 -1.64
CA SER A 230 55.16 68.61 -0.80
C SER A 230 54.78 68.71 0.68
N THR A 231 54.55 67.55 1.29
CA THR A 231 54.16 67.42 2.71
C THR A 231 55.37 67.38 3.64
N SER A 232 56.58 67.29 3.06
CA SER A 232 57.85 67.22 3.77
C SER A 232 58.66 68.51 3.68
N ASP A 233 58.17 69.52 2.94
CA ASP A 233 58.89 70.77 2.75
C ASP A 233 58.95 71.61 4.05
N SER A 234 60.15 72.10 4.33
CA SER A 234 60.45 73.04 5.41
C SER A 234 60.03 74.48 5.11
N THR A 235 59.73 74.79 3.86
CA THR A 235 59.31 76.10 3.35
C THR A 235 58.05 75.92 2.49
N PRO A 236 56.84 76.06 3.08
CA PRO A 236 55.60 75.82 2.35
C PRO A 236 55.30 76.97 1.38
N GLU A 237 55.67 76.78 0.13
CA GLU A 237 55.38 77.69 -0.99
C GLU A 237 55.00 76.99 -2.30
N ASP A 238 54.90 75.66 -2.30
CA ASP A 238 54.56 74.85 -3.46
C ASP A 238 53.17 75.18 -3.94
N ARG A 239 53.01 75.61 -5.21
CA ARG A 239 51.67 75.84 -5.78
C ARG A 239 51.62 75.49 -7.23
N PHE A 240 50.70 74.62 -7.63
CA PHE A 240 50.56 74.21 -9.02
C PHE A 240 49.14 73.72 -9.34
N LYS A 241 48.92 73.39 -10.61
CA LYS A 241 47.75 72.65 -11.08
C LYS A 241 48.18 71.39 -11.79
N VAL A 242 47.43 70.31 -11.58
CA VAL A 242 47.69 69.00 -12.19
C VAL A 242 46.96 68.94 -13.53
N LYS A 243 47.69 69.07 -14.65
CA LYS A 243 47.09 69.27 -15.97
C LYS A 243 47.00 67.99 -16.80
N LYS A 244 47.98 67.11 -16.66
CA LYS A 244 48.01 65.85 -17.40
C LYS A 244 48.57 64.74 -16.54
N LEU A 245 48.13 63.52 -16.80
CA LEU A 245 48.67 62.32 -16.19
C LEU A 245 48.97 61.30 -17.28
N ASP A 246 50.25 60.97 -17.45
CA ASP A 246 50.68 59.90 -18.33
C ASP A 246 50.65 58.58 -17.54
N PHE A 247 50.02 57.55 -18.11
CA PHE A 247 49.90 56.22 -17.52
C PHE A 247 50.01 55.13 -18.58
N GLN A 248 50.24 53.90 -18.14
CA GLN A 248 50.20 52.69 -18.95
C GLN A 248 49.27 51.68 -18.27
N GLN A 249 48.49 50.95 -19.06
CA GLN A 249 47.78 49.77 -18.55
C GLN A 249 48.80 48.72 -18.13
N VAL A 250 48.47 47.95 -17.09
CA VAL A 250 49.31 46.86 -16.62
C VAL A 250 49.28 45.74 -17.66
N GLU A 251 50.45 45.29 -18.12
CA GLU A 251 50.59 44.07 -18.90
C GLU A 251 51.36 43.04 -18.06
N SER A 252 50.98 41.76 -18.16
CA SER A 252 51.68 40.67 -17.46
C SER A 252 53.09 40.51 -18.00
N GLY A 253 54.09 40.66 -17.12
CA GLY A 253 55.48 40.34 -17.46
C GLY A 253 55.70 38.83 -17.58
N ILE A 254 56.62 38.42 -18.47
CA ILE A 254 57.09 37.03 -18.58
C ILE A 254 58.44 36.91 -17.89
N TYR A 255 58.55 36.01 -16.91
CA TYR A 255 59.83 35.62 -16.33
C TYR A 255 60.45 34.51 -17.16
N GLN A 256 61.73 34.63 -17.52
CA GLN A 256 62.52 33.60 -18.22
C GLN A 256 63.62 33.09 -17.30
N ASN A 257 63.80 31.78 -17.25
CA ASN A 257 64.83 31.08 -16.50
C ASN A 257 65.60 30.12 -17.43
N ILE A 258 66.92 30.05 -17.36
CA ILE A 258 67.74 29.23 -18.27
C ILE A 258 68.56 28.20 -17.48
N GLY A 259 68.12 26.95 -17.55
CA GLY A 259 68.88 25.81 -17.04
C GLY A 259 70.01 25.45 -17.99
N THR A 260 71.23 25.31 -17.47
CA THR A 260 72.42 24.91 -18.22
C THR A 260 73.06 23.68 -17.59
N VAL A 261 73.43 22.69 -18.40
CA VAL A 261 74.26 21.58 -17.96
C VAL A 261 75.61 21.61 -18.65
N VAL A 262 76.67 21.33 -17.88
CA VAL A 262 78.04 21.17 -18.38
C VAL A 262 78.60 19.83 -17.90
N ALA A 263 79.15 19.03 -18.80
CA ALA A 263 79.85 17.79 -18.45
C ALA A 263 81.12 17.61 -19.29
N ASP A 264 82.29 17.50 -18.64
CA ASP A 264 83.62 17.34 -19.26
C ASP A 264 83.85 18.15 -20.57
N GLY A 265 83.43 19.42 -20.56
CA GLY A 265 83.63 20.36 -21.67
C GLY A 265 82.54 20.39 -22.75
N VAL A 266 81.51 19.54 -22.68
CA VAL A 266 80.26 19.72 -23.45
C VAL A 266 79.22 20.45 -22.60
N ASN A 267 78.34 21.22 -23.24
CA ASN A 267 77.27 21.93 -22.55
C ASN A 267 75.99 21.99 -23.39
N ASP A 268 74.86 22.19 -22.71
CA ASP A 268 73.56 22.47 -23.30
C ASP A 268 72.75 23.40 -22.36
N SER A 269 71.83 24.17 -22.92
CA SER A 269 71.01 25.13 -22.15
C SER A 269 69.58 25.19 -22.69
N ASP A 270 68.60 25.22 -21.79
CA ASP A 270 67.16 25.23 -22.13
C ASP A 270 66.40 26.32 -21.33
N PRO A 271 65.70 27.26 -21.99
CA PRO A 271 64.88 28.26 -21.32
C PRO A 271 63.49 27.75 -20.92
N SER A 272 63.01 28.16 -19.74
CA SER A 272 61.64 27.98 -19.26
C SER A 272 61.06 29.32 -18.78
N HIS A 273 59.72 29.46 -18.77
CA HIS A 273 59.06 30.73 -18.48
C HIS A 273 57.82 30.58 -17.59
N TYR A 274 57.47 31.63 -16.84
CA TYR A 274 56.15 31.77 -16.18
C TYR A 274 55.64 33.23 -16.21
N VAL A 275 54.34 33.43 -15.96
CA VAL A 275 53.68 34.74 -15.80
C VAL A 275 52.96 34.80 -14.44
N ASN A 276 52.74 35.98 -13.86
CA ASN A 276 51.82 36.11 -12.72
C ASN A 276 50.37 35.87 -13.21
N GLY A 277 49.60 35.10 -12.45
CA GLY A 277 48.14 35.01 -12.67
C GLY A 277 47.47 36.30 -12.20
N GLU A 278 46.48 36.78 -12.94
CA GLU A 278 45.54 37.82 -12.47
C GLU A 278 44.82 37.32 -11.21
N PRO A 279 44.65 38.13 -10.15
CA PRO A 279 43.74 37.78 -9.06
C PRO A 279 42.30 37.72 -9.60
N ASP A 280 41.63 36.59 -9.42
CA ASP A 280 40.24 36.41 -9.82
C ASP A 280 39.35 37.38 -9.01
N PRO A 281 38.53 38.26 -9.65
CA PRO A 281 37.64 39.16 -8.93
C PRO A 281 36.74 38.36 -7.97
N GLN A 282 36.71 38.78 -6.70
CA GLN A 282 35.83 38.21 -5.67
C GLN A 282 34.37 38.45 -6.07
N ASN A 283 33.65 37.38 -6.35
CA ASN A 283 32.26 37.34 -6.76
C ASN A 283 31.51 36.34 -5.86
N PRO A 284 31.15 36.72 -4.62
CA PRO A 284 30.35 35.87 -3.75
C PRO A 284 28.96 35.64 -4.37
N GLY A 285 28.45 34.42 -4.25
CA GLY A 285 27.16 34.02 -4.81
C GLY A 285 26.59 32.87 -3.98
N ILE A 286 25.30 32.97 -3.67
CA ILE A 286 24.56 31.97 -2.92
C ILE A 286 23.23 31.74 -3.62
N ASP A 287 22.75 30.51 -3.58
CA ASP A 287 21.52 30.05 -4.21
C ASP A 287 20.82 29.10 -3.24
N ILE A 288 19.50 29.15 -3.15
CA ILE A 288 18.68 28.25 -2.35
C ILE A 288 17.59 27.65 -3.21
N GLU A 289 17.44 26.32 -3.15
CA GLU A 289 16.37 25.58 -3.80
C GLU A 289 15.53 24.88 -2.74
N LYS A 290 14.21 25.07 -2.76
CA LYS A 290 13.29 24.59 -1.75
C LYS A 290 12.26 23.64 -2.36
N SER A 291 12.17 22.46 -1.76
CA SER A 291 11.19 21.44 -2.17
C SER A 291 10.26 21.07 -1.02
N THR A 292 8.98 20.80 -1.33
CA THR A 292 7.99 20.20 -0.42
C THR A 292 7.87 18.70 -0.70
N ASN A 293 8.10 17.85 0.31
CA ASN A 293 8.07 16.39 0.20
C ASN A 293 8.92 15.81 -0.95
N GLY A 294 9.97 16.54 -1.36
CA GLY A 294 10.89 16.15 -2.42
C GLY A 294 10.55 16.73 -3.80
N GLU A 295 9.40 17.37 -3.96
CA GLU A 295 8.98 18.04 -5.18
C GLU A 295 9.36 19.52 -5.15
N ASP A 296 9.94 19.99 -6.26
CA ASP A 296 10.14 21.42 -6.56
C ASP A 296 8.76 22.02 -6.90
N ALA A 297 8.16 22.65 -5.89
CA ALA A 297 6.79 23.16 -5.92
C ALA A 297 6.79 24.69 -5.97
N ASP A 298 7.64 25.24 -6.82
CA ASP A 298 7.82 26.67 -7.06
C ASP A 298 6.52 27.41 -7.36
N ALA A 299 5.63 26.75 -8.10
CA ALA A 299 4.34 27.29 -8.52
C ALA A 299 3.16 26.54 -7.89
N PRO A 300 2.01 27.20 -7.68
CA PRO A 300 0.81 26.57 -7.15
C PRO A 300 0.34 25.34 -7.93
N GLU A 301 0.55 25.31 -9.24
CA GLU A 301 0.21 24.17 -10.11
C GLU A 301 1.12 22.94 -9.93
N ASP A 302 2.32 23.14 -9.39
CA ASP A 302 3.31 22.09 -9.12
C ASP A 302 3.25 21.62 -7.66
N ALA A 303 2.27 22.14 -6.89
CA ALA A 303 2.08 21.85 -5.48
C ALA A 303 1.69 20.38 -5.26
N PRO A 304 2.44 19.61 -4.44
CA PRO A 304 2.02 18.27 -4.04
C PRO A 304 0.75 18.34 -3.19
N GLU A 305 -0.13 17.34 -3.37
CA GLU A 305 -1.31 17.14 -2.53
C GLU A 305 -0.90 16.46 -1.22
N ILE A 306 -1.21 17.09 -0.08
CA ILE A 306 -0.89 16.58 1.25
C ILE A 306 -2.12 16.71 2.15
N ALA A 307 -2.64 15.59 2.67
CA ALA A 307 -3.85 15.60 3.48
C ALA A 307 -3.63 16.39 4.79
N PRO A 308 -4.65 17.12 5.29
CA PRO A 308 -4.53 17.81 6.58
C PRO A 308 -4.10 16.85 7.70
N GLY A 309 -3.08 17.23 8.47
CA GLY A 309 -2.51 16.40 9.53
C GLY A 309 -1.35 15.49 9.11
N ASP A 310 -1.15 15.23 7.82
CA ASP A 310 0.01 14.47 7.34
C ASP A 310 1.31 15.25 7.51
N THR A 311 2.45 14.55 7.48
CA THR A 311 3.76 15.21 7.61
C THR A 311 4.15 15.94 6.32
N VAL A 312 4.46 17.22 6.45
CA VAL A 312 5.08 18.03 5.39
C VAL A 312 6.57 18.17 5.72
N THR A 313 7.42 17.88 4.74
CA THR A 313 8.87 17.98 4.82
C THR A 313 9.37 19.01 3.83
N TRP A 314 9.93 20.12 4.33
CA TRP A 314 10.64 21.08 3.49
C TRP A 314 12.13 20.78 3.49
N THR A 315 12.71 20.70 2.31
CA THR A 315 14.15 20.55 2.10
C THR A 315 14.69 21.80 1.43
N TYR A 316 15.78 22.35 1.96
CA TYR A 316 16.42 23.57 1.48
C TYR A 316 17.85 23.24 1.07
N LYS A 317 18.16 23.34 -0.22
CA LYS A 317 19.50 23.09 -0.78
C LYS A 317 20.19 24.41 -1.03
N VAL A 318 21.18 24.72 -0.21
CA VAL A 318 21.97 25.95 -0.29
C VAL A 318 23.25 25.67 -1.08
N THR A 319 23.45 26.36 -2.20
CA THR A 319 24.62 26.19 -3.08
C THR A 319 25.45 27.47 -3.14
N ASN A 320 26.77 27.35 -3.02
CA ASN A 320 27.67 28.47 -3.29
C ASN A 320 27.93 28.57 -4.80
N THR A 321 27.30 29.54 -5.44
CA THR A 321 27.41 29.82 -6.88
C THR A 321 28.53 30.80 -7.22
N GLY A 322 29.16 31.39 -6.21
CA GLY A 322 30.28 32.32 -6.35
C GLY A 322 31.65 31.66 -6.34
N ASN A 323 32.70 32.48 -6.27
CA ASN A 323 34.10 32.04 -6.12
C ASN A 323 34.68 32.33 -4.72
N VAL A 324 33.83 32.69 -3.75
CA VAL A 324 34.20 33.01 -2.35
C VAL A 324 33.58 31.97 -1.42
N SER A 325 34.38 31.33 -0.57
CA SER A 325 33.88 30.36 0.42
C SER A 325 33.18 31.04 1.61
N PHE A 326 32.13 30.41 2.14
CA PHE A 326 31.44 30.86 3.37
C PHE A 326 31.67 29.88 4.52
N THR A 327 31.90 30.38 5.73
CA THR A 327 31.91 29.55 6.94
C THR A 327 30.48 29.31 7.43
N GLU A 328 30.27 28.23 8.18
CA GLU A 328 28.95 27.88 8.74
C GLU A 328 28.25 29.05 9.46
N ASN A 329 28.99 29.87 10.23
CA ASN A 329 28.43 31.00 10.98
C ASN A 329 27.99 32.18 10.10
N GLU A 330 28.43 32.22 8.85
CA GLU A 330 28.07 33.27 7.89
C GLU A 330 26.78 32.92 7.15
N ILE A 331 26.35 31.66 7.15
CA ILE A 331 25.17 31.17 6.45
C ILE A 331 23.96 31.19 7.41
N GLN A 332 22.90 31.89 7.01
CA GLN A 332 21.62 31.89 7.72
C GLN A 332 20.50 31.45 6.78
N VAL A 333 19.82 30.35 7.12
CA VAL A 333 18.63 29.87 6.41
C VAL A 333 17.40 30.17 7.25
N THR A 334 16.44 30.87 6.66
CA THR A 334 15.17 31.25 7.29
C THR A 334 14.00 30.94 6.35
N ASP A 335 12.82 30.84 6.92
CA ASP A 335 11.55 30.66 6.22
C ASP A 335 10.53 31.68 6.75
N ASP A 336 9.66 32.20 5.89
CA ASP A 336 8.69 33.23 6.25
C ASP A 336 7.57 32.74 7.18
N GLN A 337 7.28 31.44 7.17
CA GLN A 337 6.30 30.79 8.06
C GLN A 337 7.00 30.03 9.20
N GLU A 338 8.06 29.28 8.90
CA GLU A 338 8.73 28.37 9.85
C GLU A 338 9.85 29.04 10.68
N GLY A 339 10.28 30.24 10.31
CA GLY A 339 11.36 30.96 11.00
C GLY A 339 12.75 30.41 10.69
N THR A 340 13.65 30.33 11.67
CA THR A 340 15.05 29.93 11.42
C THR A 340 15.19 28.42 11.24
N ILE A 341 15.85 27.98 10.16
CA ILE A 341 16.10 26.58 9.85
C ILE A 341 17.54 26.21 10.21
N THR A 342 17.73 25.34 11.20
CA THR A 342 19.07 24.99 11.72
C THR A 342 19.47 23.53 11.51
N ASN A 343 18.56 22.68 11.03
CA ASN A 343 18.80 21.24 10.91
C ASN A 343 19.46 20.93 9.56
N ILE A 344 20.79 20.86 9.54
CA ILE A 344 21.59 20.43 8.38
C ILE A 344 21.61 18.90 8.34
N ILE A 345 21.14 18.34 7.23
CA ILE A 345 21.12 16.89 7.00
C ILE A 345 22.25 16.41 6.08
N ASP A 346 22.81 17.32 5.28
CA ASP A 346 24.00 17.08 4.46
C ASP A 346 24.85 18.36 4.41
N GLN A 347 26.12 18.27 4.79
CA GLN A 347 27.07 19.39 4.83
C GLN A 347 28.19 19.22 3.78
N GLY A 348 27.90 18.50 2.69
CA GLY A 348 28.86 18.25 1.62
C GLY A 348 30.08 17.47 2.13
N ASN A 349 31.24 18.10 2.16
CA ASN A 349 32.47 17.46 2.61
C ASN A 349 32.68 17.48 4.14
N GLY A 350 31.85 18.24 4.88
CA GLY A 350 31.83 18.28 6.35
C GLY A 350 32.98 19.06 7.01
N ASP A 351 33.65 19.96 6.30
CA ASP A 351 34.73 20.82 6.84
C ASP A 351 34.26 22.15 7.44
N ASN A 352 32.93 22.36 7.55
CA ASN A 352 32.26 23.60 7.98
C ASN A 352 32.53 24.83 7.10
N ILE A 353 32.94 24.61 5.84
CA ILE A 353 33.13 25.63 4.83
C ILE A 353 32.28 25.27 3.61
N LEU A 354 31.39 26.15 3.19
CA LEU A 354 30.67 26.00 1.93
C LEU A 354 31.56 26.57 0.81
N ALA A 355 32.36 25.70 0.19
CA ALA A 355 33.28 26.08 -0.88
C ALA A 355 32.54 26.39 -2.21
N PRO A 356 33.18 27.11 -3.17
CA PRO A 356 32.62 27.32 -4.50
C PRO A 356 32.14 26.01 -5.16
N GLY A 357 30.86 25.97 -5.56
CA GLY A 357 30.21 24.81 -6.15
C GLY A 357 29.78 23.72 -5.15
N GLU A 358 30.00 23.91 -3.85
CA GLU A 358 29.50 23.02 -2.80
C GLU A 358 28.03 23.34 -2.46
N MET A 359 27.32 22.33 -1.96
CA MET A 359 25.92 22.42 -1.56
C MET A 359 25.72 21.84 -0.16
N TRP A 360 24.96 22.53 0.68
CA TRP A 360 24.48 22.03 1.97
C TRP A 360 22.96 21.87 1.93
N THR A 361 22.45 20.82 2.56
CA THR A 361 21.03 20.51 2.63
C THR A 361 20.51 20.66 4.04
N TYR A 362 19.48 21.47 4.22
CA TYR A 362 18.75 21.67 5.46
C TYR A 362 17.35 21.06 5.34
N GLN A 363 16.75 20.67 6.46
CA GLN A 363 15.42 20.06 6.48
C GLN A 363 14.59 20.51 7.67
N LYS A 364 13.29 20.70 7.46
CA LYS A 364 12.30 20.99 8.48
C LYS A 364 11.04 20.16 8.22
N THR A 365 10.43 19.64 9.28
CA THR A 365 9.20 18.85 9.21
C THR A 365 8.14 19.42 10.14
N GLU A 366 6.89 19.50 9.68
CA GLU A 366 5.69 19.84 10.46
C GLU A 366 4.48 19.03 9.96
N THR A 367 3.30 19.28 10.50
CA THR A 367 2.02 18.72 10.02
C THR A 367 1.32 19.68 9.04
N ALA A 368 0.78 19.14 7.94
CA ALA A 368 0.02 19.88 6.95
C ALA A 368 -1.18 20.58 7.60
N GLN A 369 -1.28 21.88 7.39
CA GLN A 369 -2.44 22.66 7.81
C GLN A 369 -3.67 22.23 7.00
N ASN A 370 -4.85 22.35 7.62
CA ASN A 370 -6.10 22.31 6.90
C ASN A 370 -6.32 23.67 6.19
N LEU A 371 -6.31 23.64 4.87
CA LEU A 371 -6.46 24.74 3.92
C LEU A 371 -7.90 24.83 3.39
N THR A 372 -8.86 24.11 3.98
CA THR A 372 -10.29 24.33 3.69
C THR A 372 -10.65 25.77 4.03
N GLY A 373 -10.85 26.58 3.00
CA GLY A 373 -11.13 28.01 3.10
C GLY A 373 -12.30 28.43 2.24
N SER A 374 -12.89 29.57 2.58
CA SER A 374 -14.04 30.12 1.85
C SER A 374 -13.59 30.75 0.52
N GLY A 375 -13.37 29.92 -0.51
CA GLY A 375 -12.96 30.34 -1.86
C GLY A 375 -14.14 30.63 -2.81
N GLY A 376 -15.28 29.96 -2.59
CA GLY A 376 -16.46 30.06 -3.43
C GLY A 376 -17.21 31.41 -3.35
N GLN A 377 -18.02 31.72 -4.36
CA GLN A 377 -18.91 32.89 -4.29
C GLN A 377 -19.95 32.73 -3.18
N THR A 378 -20.20 33.78 -2.40
CA THR A 378 -21.30 33.79 -1.42
C THR A 378 -22.64 33.56 -2.10
N GLN A 379 -23.29 32.47 -1.73
CA GLN A 379 -24.66 32.12 -2.10
C GLN A 379 -25.59 32.31 -0.91
N THR A 380 -26.90 32.41 -1.16
CA THR A 380 -27.89 32.69 -0.10
C THR A 380 -29.07 31.74 -0.20
N PHE A 381 -29.31 30.93 0.84
CA PHE A 381 -30.58 30.26 1.04
C PHE A 381 -31.65 31.27 1.44
N ASN A 382 -32.80 31.27 0.76
CA ASN A 382 -33.97 32.06 1.14
C ASN A 382 -35.00 31.17 1.84
N LEU A 383 -34.99 31.20 3.17
CA LEU A 383 -35.71 30.27 4.04
C LEU A 383 -37.15 30.73 4.34
N THR A 384 -37.88 31.13 3.30
CA THR A 384 -39.25 31.66 3.41
C THR A 384 -40.28 30.71 2.81
N GLY A 385 -41.52 30.75 3.33
CA GLY A 385 -42.59 29.91 2.82
C GLY A 385 -43.99 30.38 3.25
N ASN A 386 -44.95 29.48 3.09
CA ASN A 386 -46.33 29.66 3.54
C ASN A 386 -46.84 28.40 4.23
N SER A 387 -46.70 28.32 5.56
CA SER A 387 -47.23 27.26 6.40
C SER A 387 -48.33 27.75 7.35
N GLY A 388 -49.04 26.80 7.98
CA GLY A 388 -49.80 27.07 9.20
C GLY A 388 -48.88 27.50 10.34
N LEU A 389 -49.49 27.94 11.46
CA LEU A 389 -48.77 28.28 12.70
C LEU A 389 -48.30 27.03 13.47
N ASP A 390 -48.83 25.86 13.13
CA ASP A 390 -48.59 24.57 13.80
C ASP A 390 -48.90 23.43 12.81
N GLY A 391 -48.42 22.22 13.10
CA GLY A 391 -48.53 21.04 12.23
C GLY A 391 -48.02 19.75 12.87
N GLN A 392 -47.40 18.89 12.06
CA GLN A 392 -46.78 17.65 12.55
C GLN A 392 -45.37 17.96 13.03
N ASP A 393 -45.07 17.66 14.30
CA ASP A 393 -43.71 17.74 14.85
C ASP A 393 -42.74 16.84 14.07
N GLY A 394 -41.50 17.29 13.91
CA GLY A 394 -40.47 16.56 13.14
C GLY A 394 -40.57 16.76 11.63
N ASN A 395 -41.38 17.71 11.15
CA ASN A 395 -41.47 17.97 9.72
C ASN A 395 -40.16 18.57 9.16
N ILE A 396 -39.70 18.02 8.05
CA ILE A 396 -38.50 18.48 7.34
C ILE A 396 -38.89 19.45 6.22
N ARG A 397 -38.11 20.50 6.00
CA ARG A 397 -38.24 21.43 4.87
C ARG A 397 -36.95 21.48 4.07
N GLU A 398 -37.07 21.47 2.76
CA GLU A 398 -35.94 21.50 1.85
C GLU A 398 -35.85 22.84 1.11
N PHE A 399 -34.63 23.35 0.97
CA PHE A 399 -34.31 24.58 0.26
C PHE A 399 -33.08 24.35 -0.63
N THR A 400 -33.00 25.07 -1.75
CA THR A 400 -31.87 24.97 -2.69
C THR A 400 -31.36 26.37 -3.03
N ALA A 401 -30.04 26.52 -3.14
CA ALA A 401 -29.38 27.73 -3.58
C ALA A 401 -28.15 27.34 -4.42
N GLY A 402 -28.17 27.65 -5.71
CA GLY A 402 -27.20 27.11 -6.66
C GLY A 402 -27.34 25.59 -6.78
N ASP A 403 -26.21 24.89 -6.66
CA ASP A 403 -26.13 23.43 -6.71
C ASP A 403 -26.26 22.77 -5.32
N VAL A 404 -26.29 23.58 -4.25
CA VAL A 404 -26.37 23.11 -2.86
C VAL A 404 -27.81 23.06 -2.39
N SER A 405 -28.18 21.96 -1.75
CA SER A 405 -29.48 21.80 -1.08
C SER A 405 -29.30 21.66 0.43
N VAL A 406 -30.31 22.08 1.19
CA VAL A 406 -30.35 21.97 2.66
C VAL A 406 -31.72 21.49 3.11
N LYS A 407 -31.73 20.49 4.01
CA LYS A 407 -32.91 20.07 4.76
C LYS A 407 -32.87 20.71 6.14
N ALA A 408 -34.02 21.18 6.61
CA ALA A 408 -34.16 21.81 7.92
C ALA A 408 -35.31 21.19 8.72
N SER A 409 -35.08 20.95 10.01
CA SER A 409 -36.08 20.46 10.98
C SER A 409 -35.97 21.21 12.31
N ALA A 410 -36.95 21.03 13.20
CA ALA A 410 -37.00 21.74 14.47
C ALA A 410 -37.10 20.79 15.67
N PHE A 411 -36.47 21.22 16.77
CA PHE A 411 -36.47 20.52 18.05
C PHE A 411 -36.65 21.51 19.20
N SER A 412 -37.06 21.00 20.35
CA SER A 412 -37.17 21.76 21.58
C SER A 412 -36.64 20.99 22.79
N ARG A 413 -35.98 21.69 23.70
CA ARG A 413 -35.37 21.11 24.90
C ARG A 413 -35.95 21.74 26.16
N THR A 414 -36.30 20.93 27.16
CA THR A 414 -36.69 21.46 28.48
C THR A 414 -35.48 21.87 29.30
N ASN A 415 -35.67 22.73 30.31
CA ASN A 415 -34.61 23.08 31.28
C ASN A 415 -34.06 21.88 32.07
N SER A 416 -34.75 20.73 32.04
CA SER A 416 -34.29 19.48 32.65
C SER A 416 -33.52 18.57 31.68
N GLY A 417 -33.29 19.03 30.43
CA GLY A 417 -32.54 18.31 29.40
C GLY A 417 -33.36 17.33 28.55
N ASN A 418 -34.70 17.38 28.57
CA ASN A 418 -35.50 16.48 27.75
C ASN A 418 -35.74 17.07 26.36
N TRP A 419 -35.35 16.33 25.33
CA TRP A 419 -35.51 16.68 23.93
C TRP A 419 -36.86 16.23 23.37
N SER A 420 -37.39 16.98 22.40
CA SER A 420 -38.58 16.63 21.64
C SER A 420 -38.52 17.28 20.27
N GLU A 421 -38.98 16.59 19.24
CA GLU A 421 -39.24 17.21 17.94
C GLU A 421 -40.28 18.33 18.07
N ALA A 422 -40.22 19.31 17.19
CA ALA A 422 -41.14 20.43 17.14
C ALA A 422 -41.56 20.70 15.69
N PHE A 423 -42.63 21.48 15.51
CA PHE A 423 -43.08 21.88 14.18
C PHE A 423 -42.22 23.02 13.64
N LEU A 424 -41.59 22.81 12.47
CA LEU A 424 -40.87 23.85 11.75
C LEU A 424 -41.81 24.56 10.76
N GLY A 425 -42.24 25.77 11.08
CA GLY A 425 -43.03 26.64 10.21
C GLY A 425 -42.16 27.45 9.23
N ALA A 426 -42.66 27.70 8.01
CA ALA A 426 -42.01 28.56 7.03
C ALA A 426 -42.93 29.73 6.64
N PHE A 427 -42.47 30.96 6.87
CA PHE A 427 -43.24 32.18 6.70
C PHE A 427 -42.53 33.19 5.79
N SER A 428 -43.21 34.26 5.39
CA SER A 428 -42.57 35.36 4.65
C SER A 428 -41.44 36.06 5.44
N SER A 429 -41.46 35.92 6.76
CA SER A 429 -40.41 36.42 7.67
C SER A 429 -39.37 35.37 8.04
N GLY A 430 -39.39 34.16 7.47
CA GLY A 430 -38.40 33.11 7.73
C GLY A 430 -38.98 31.86 8.42
N LEU A 431 -38.09 30.96 8.82
CA LEU A 431 -38.37 29.77 9.61
C LEU A 431 -38.62 30.12 11.07
N GLY A 432 -39.64 29.53 11.67
CA GLY A 432 -39.92 29.61 13.10
C GLY A 432 -40.36 28.25 13.63
N VAL A 433 -40.21 28.04 14.94
CA VAL A 433 -40.54 26.78 15.61
C VAL A 433 -41.82 26.97 16.41
N THR A 434 -42.66 25.95 16.46
CA THR A 434 -43.77 25.84 17.40
C THR A 434 -43.60 24.56 18.18
N ASP A 435 -43.35 24.65 19.49
CA ASP A 435 -43.14 23.48 20.33
C ASP A 435 -44.38 23.07 21.13
N THR A 436 -44.33 21.87 21.71
CA THR A 436 -45.43 21.26 22.48
C THR A 436 -45.96 22.11 23.64
N SER A 437 -45.20 23.09 24.14
CA SER A 437 -45.60 24.00 25.22
C SER A 437 -46.39 25.23 24.73
N GLU A 438 -46.42 25.47 23.42
CA GLU A 438 -46.92 26.71 22.81
C GLU A 438 -48.31 26.58 22.18
N GLY A 439 -48.90 25.39 22.27
CA GLY A 439 -50.21 25.11 21.68
C GLY A 439 -50.15 25.15 20.16
N ASN A 440 -50.89 26.08 19.54
CA ASN A 440 -51.00 26.17 18.07
C ASN A 440 -50.15 27.29 17.46
N GLY A 441 -49.11 27.77 18.17
CA GLY A 441 -48.25 28.87 17.71
C GLY A 441 -48.93 30.25 17.67
N GLY A 442 -50.14 30.38 18.23
CA GLY A 442 -50.87 31.65 18.31
C GLY A 442 -50.16 32.69 19.19
N ASN A 443 -50.54 33.97 19.07
CA ASN A 443 -49.91 35.09 19.78
C ASN A 443 -48.41 35.31 19.50
N ASP A 444 -47.95 34.97 18.29
CA ASP A 444 -46.56 35.19 17.84
C ASP A 444 -45.52 34.30 18.57
N LEU A 445 -45.97 33.15 19.09
CA LEU A 445 -45.14 32.14 19.74
C LEU A 445 -44.39 31.24 18.75
N HIS A 446 -44.79 31.20 17.47
CA HIS A 446 -44.17 30.37 16.44
C HIS A 446 -42.79 30.93 15.96
N LYS A 447 -41.82 31.00 16.88
CA LYS A 447 -40.48 31.58 16.72
C LYS A 447 -39.41 30.63 17.27
N VAL A 448 -38.16 30.86 16.87
CA VAL A 448 -37.04 30.26 17.57
C VAL A 448 -36.87 31.06 18.86
N ASP A 449 -37.15 30.44 20.01
CA ASP A 449 -37.01 31.06 21.32
C ASP A 449 -36.55 30.15 22.45
N ASN A 450 -36.13 30.77 23.56
CA ASN A 450 -35.76 30.13 24.82
C ASN A 450 -36.82 30.36 25.93
N VAL A 451 -38.06 30.69 25.55
CA VAL A 451 -39.11 31.05 26.51
C VAL A 451 -39.97 29.83 26.85
N GLY A 452 -39.51 29.09 27.86
CA GLY A 452 -40.21 27.93 28.41
C GLY A 452 -39.56 26.62 27.99
N ARG A 453 -39.30 26.45 26.69
CA ARG A 453 -38.39 25.45 26.14
C ARG A 453 -37.40 26.15 25.20
N ASP A 454 -36.19 25.60 25.10
CA ASP A 454 -35.18 26.09 24.17
C ASP A 454 -35.47 25.49 22.79
N ASN A 455 -35.63 26.33 21.78
CA ASN A 455 -35.96 25.93 20.42
C ASN A 455 -34.70 25.92 19.54
N TYR A 456 -34.58 24.87 18.71
CA TYR A 456 -33.45 24.60 17.84
C TYR A 456 -33.96 24.37 16.42
N ILE A 457 -33.20 24.85 15.43
CA ILE A 457 -33.33 24.45 14.03
C ILE A 457 -32.05 23.73 13.62
N LEU A 458 -32.21 22.49 13.14
CA LEU A 458 -31.15 21.71 12.52
C LEU A 458 -31.19 21.95 11.01
N PHE A 459 -30.03 22.20 10.41
CA PHE A 459 -29.79 22.30 8.97
C PHE A 459 -28.79 21.23 8.55
N GLU A 460 -29.14 20.45 7.53
CA GLU A 460 -28.33 19.36 6.98
C GLU A 460 -28.13 19.63 5.49
N PHE A 461 -26.89 19.87 5.07
CA PHE A 461 -26.52 20.26 3.71
C PHE A 461 -26.14 19.05 2.87
N SER A 462 -26.37 19.13 1.56
CA SER A 462 -26.02 18.08 0.59
C SER A 462 -24.52 17.86 0.41
N GLU A 463 -23.70 18.76 0.92
CA GLU A 463 -22.23 18.76 0.89
C GLU A 463 -21.71 19.68 2.00
N ASP A 464 -20.40 19.64 2.29
CA ASP A 464 -19.79 20.55 3.26
C ASP A 464 -19.80 21.99 2.74
N VAL A 465 -20.18 22.93 3.60
CA VAL A 465 -20.25 24.36 3.28
C VAL A 465 -19.62 25.20 4.38
N VAL A 466 -19.14 26.39 4.02
CA VAL A 466 -18.75 27.41 5.00
C VAL A 466 -19.90 28.41 5.12
N ILE A 467 -20.61 28.35 6.25
CA ILE A 467 -21.65 29.34 6.57
C ILE A 467 -20.99 30.64 7.02
N ASP A 468 -21.46 31.79 6.53
CA ASP A 468 -20.87 33.12 6.83
C ASP A 468 -21.77 33.93 7.78
N ARG A 469 -23.09 33.90 7.54
CA ARG A 469 -24.05 34.68 8.35
C ARG A 469 -25.48 34.25 8.15
N THR A 470 -26.31 34.52 9.15
CA THR A 470 -27.76 34.27 9.10
C THR A 470 -28.56 35.55 9.29
N PHE A 471 -29.63 35.75 8.52
CA PHE A 471 -30.52 36.90 8.68
C PHE A 471 -31.68 36.55 9.59
N LEU A 472 -31.69 37.16 10.77
CA LEU A 472 -32.73 37.02 11.77
C LEU A 472 -33.79 38.11 11.53
N ASP A 473 -35.04 37.71 11.34
CA ASP A 473 -36.18 38.60 11.10
C ASP A 473 -37.32 38.31 12.10
N SER A 474 -38.37 39.14 12.11
CA SER A 474 -39.49 39.01 13.07
C SER A 474 -39.05 38.99 14.55
N VAL A 475 -37.97 39.71 14.86
CA VAL A 475 -37.35 39.75 16.19
C VAL A 475 -38.33 40.29 17.23
N GLY A 476 -38.42 39.61 18.37
CA GLY A 476 -39.23 39.95 19.52
C GLY A 476 -38.52 40.91 20.47
N ALA A 477 -38.02 40.38 21.59
CA ALA A 477 -37.30 41.18 22.59
C ALA A 477 -35.82 41.35 22.22
N ASP A 478 -35.17 40.27 21.84
CA ASP A 478 -33.78 40.16 21.40
C ASP A 478 -33.60 38.97 20.43
N SER A 479 -32.37 38.85 19.93
CA SER A 479 -32.02 37.97 18.82
C SER A 479 -30.68 37.30 19.07
N ASP A 480 -30.38 37.01 20.33
CA ASP A 480 -29.15 36.35 20.72
C ASP A 480 -29.30 34.88 20.35
N ILE A 481 -28.27 34.34 19.71
CA ILE A 481 -28.28 32.97 19.21
C ILE A 481 -27.08 32.22 19.75
N THR A 482 -27.26 30.92 19.96
CA THR A 482 -26.15 29.96 19.99
C THR A 482 -26.21 29.16 18.69
N TYR A 483 -25.05 28.91 18.06
CA TYR A 483 -24.98 28.07 16.88
C TYR A 483 -23.87 27.02 17.00
N TRP A 484 -24.03 25.93 16.24
CA TRP A 484 -23.07 24.84 16.14
C TRP A 484 -22.83 24.49 14.68
N VAL A 485 -21.58 24.19 14.33
CA VAL A 485 -21.17 23.75 12.99
C VAL A 485 -20.33 22.49 13.12
N GLY A 486 -20.52 21.55 12.21
CA GLY A 486 -19.63 20.41 12.05
C GLY A 486 -20.06 19.50 10.90
N SER A 487 -19.37 18.37 10.76
CA SER A 487 -19.68 17.38 9.72
C SER A 487 -20.28 16.09 10.28
N LYS A 488 -21.19 15.49 9.51
CA LYS A 488 -21.75 14.16 9.71
C LYS A 488 -21.72 13.38 8.40
N THR A 489 -21.78 12.05 8.49
CA THR A 489 -21.85 11.19 7.32
C THR A 489 -23.25 11.28 6.69
N ASP A 490 -23.31 11.77 5.46
CA ASP A 490 -24.52 11.89 4.63
C ASP A 490 -25.80 12.39 5.37
N PRO A 491 -25.74 13.51 6.13
CA PRO A 491 -26.87 13.98 6.93
C PRO A 491 -28.03 14.48 6.05
N PHE A 492 -27.76 14.83 4.80
CA PHE A 492 -28.80 15.24 3.85
C PHE A 492 -29.74 14.09 3.51
N ASN A 493 -29.24 12.85 3.35
CA ASN A 493 -30.08 11.71 3.06
C ASN A 493 -30.49 10.94 4.33
N ASN A 494 -29.67 10.99 5.39
CA ASN A 494 -29.90 10.32 6.67
C ASN A 494 -30.21 11.33 7.79
N HIS A 495 -31.50 11.66 7.97
CA HIS A 495 -31.94 12.68 8.93
C HIS A 495 -31.54 12.39 10.37
N ASN A 496 -30.91 13.37 11.03
CA ASN A 496 -30.44 13.26 12.40
C ASN A 496 -31.47 13.73 13.43
N SER A 497 -31.45 13.10 14.61
CA SER A 497 -32.16 13.59 15.79
C SER A 497 -31.22 14.46 16.64
N LEU A 498 -31.75 15.54 17.23
CA LEU A 498 -30.97 16.35 18.17
C LEU A 498 -31.08 15.84 19.61
N ASP A 499 -29.92 15.65 20.23
CA ASP A 499 -29.74 15.50 21.67
C ASP A 499 -28.44 16.20 22.13
N ASP A 500 -28.17 16.16 23.44
CA ASP A 500 -26.96 16.78 24.02
C ASP A 500 -25.67 16.12 23.48
N GLY A 501 -25.69 14.82 23.20
CA GLY A 501 -24.55 14.09 22.64
C GLY A 501 -24.25 14.53 21.22
N PHE A 502 -25.28 14.69 20.39
CA PHE A 502 -25.16 15.20 19.03
C PHE A 502 -24.53 16.60 19.01
N LEU A 503 -25.03 17.53 19.83
CA LEU A 503 -24.46 18.89 19.91
C LEU A 503 -22.99 18.89 20.36
N ASN A 504 -22.64 18.05 21.33
CA ASN A 504 -21.26 17.90 21.80
C ASN A 504 -20.33 17.25 20.77
N SER A 505 -20.90 16.57 19.77
CA SER A 505 -20.16 15.91 18.68
C SER A 505 -19.93 16.82 17.46
N LEU A 506 -20.38 18.07 17.51
CA LEU A 506 -20.13 19.06 16.45
C LEU A 506 -18.86 19.85 16.77
N ASP A 507 -18.15 20.22 15.71
CA ASP A 507 -16.76 20.68 15.77
C ASP A 507 -16.62 22.08 16.39
N PHE A 508 -17.65 22.91 16.27
CA PHE A 508 -17.61 24.30 16.70
C PHE A 508 -18.93 24.79 17.31
N THR A 509 -18.84 25.63 18.34
CA THR A 509 -19.99 26.31 18.95
C THR A 509 -19.63 27.73 19.40
N GLU A 510 -20.54 28.68 19.19
CA GLU A 510 -20.37 30.07 19.63
C GLU A 510 -21.72 30.77 19.85
N ASP A 511 -21.73 31.73 20.78
CA ASP A 511 -22.83 32.64 21.00
C ASP A 511 -22.66 33.93 20.17
N ASN A 512 -23.73 34.37 19.51
CA ASN A 512 -23.77 35.64 18.78
C ASN A 512 -24.86 36.56 19.34
N ASN A 513 -24.45 37.52 20.16
CA ASN A 513 -25.36 38.43 20.86
C ASN A 513 -25.84 39.58 19.94
N GLY A 514 -27.07 40.01 20.15
CA GLY A 514 -27.86 40.86 19.29
C GLY A 514 -28.71 41.88 20.03
N GLY A 515 -29.91 42.15 19.50
CA GLY A 515 -30.85 43.09 20.09
C GLY A 515 -32.23 43.01 19.43
N SER A 516 -33.12 43.98 19.72
CA SER A 516 -34.55 43.96 19.37
C SER A 516 -34.92 44.22 17.90
N SER A 517 -33.97 44.14 16.96
CA SER A 517 -34.20 44.47 15.54
C SER A 517 -33.68 43.39 14.61
N SER A 518 -34.37 43.17 13.48
CA SER A 518 -33.90 42.28 12.42
C SER A 518 -32.47 42.62 12.01
N ARG A 519 -31.60 41.60 11.91
CA ARG A 519 -30.16 41.77 11.72
C ARG A 519 -29.56 40.59 10.97
N TRP A 520 -28.40 40.84 10.34
CA TRP A 520 -27.47 39.76 10.02
C TRP A 520 -26.67 39.44 11.28
N ALA A 521 -26.73 38.19 11.72
CA ALA A 521 -25.81 37.63 12.69
C ALA A 521 -24.67 36.97 11.91
N ASN A 522 -23.47 37.53 12.00
CA ASN A 522 -22.27 36.91 11.44
C ASN A 522 -21.93 35.69 12.30
N ILE A 523 -21.83 34.53 11.67
CA ILE A 523 -21.56 33.26 12.35
C ILE A 523 -20.40 32.58 11.63
N ASN A 524 -19.70 31.72 12.36
CA ASN A 524 -18.59 30.93 11.88
C ASN A 524 -17.43 31.79 11.31
N ASN A 525 -17.02 32.82 12.07
CA ASN A 525 -15.88 33.68 11.71
C ASN A 525 -14.55 32.91 11.55
N GLN A 526 -14.47 31.69 12.08
CA GLN A 526 -13.32 30.80 11.95
C GLN A 526 -13.33 30.01 10.63
N GLN A 527 -14.35 30.21 9.79
CA GLN A 527 -14.52 29.55 8.49
C GLN A 527 -14.52 28.01 8.58
N VAL A 528 -15.09 27.46 9.66
CA VAL A 528 -15.22 26.01 9.83
C VAL A 528 -16.17 25.48 8.75
N ALA A 529 -15.68 24.58 7.91
CA ALA A 529 -16.51 23.88 6.95
C ALA A 529 -17.33 22.78 7.65
N GLY A 530 -18.54 22.53 7.17
CA GLY A 530 -19.29 21.36 7.55
C GLY A 530 -20.66 21.26 6.88
N ASN A 531 -21.23 20.06 6.89
CA ASN A 531 -22.55 19.77 6.31
C ASN A 531 -23.69 19.77 7.35
N VAL A 532 -23.42 20.17 8.60
CA VAL A 532 -24.43 20.38 9.64
C VAL A 532 -24.30 21.76 10.28
N LEU A 533 -25.43 22.46 10.41
CA LEU A 533 -25.56 23.70 11.20
C LEU A 533 -26.75 23.59 12.14
N VAL A 534 -26.57 23.88 13.41
CA VAL A 534 -27.68 24.06 14.37
C VAL A 534 -27.75 25.53 14.80
N ILE A 535 -28.94 26.11 14.79
CA ILE A 535 -29.20 27.45 15.33
C ILE A 535 -30.26 27.35 16.41
N ALA A 536 -29.96 27.90 17.59
CA ALA A 536 -30.90 28.05 18.69
C ALA A 536 -31.01 29.52 19.12
N ALA A 537 -32.09 29.84 19.83
CA ALA A 537 -32.06 30.98 20.73
C ALA A 537 -30.98 30.76 21.79
N SER A 538 -30.36 31.84 22.29
CA SER A 538 -29.20 31.74 23.17
C SER A 538 -29.42 30.77 24.33
N THR A 539 -28.56 29.77 24.41
CA THR A 539 -28.61 28.72 25.44
C THR A 539 -27.87 29.11 26.72
N SER A 540 -27.09 30.18 26.66
CA SER A 540 -26.30 30.71 27.77
C SER A 540 -26.93 31.94 28.43
N ASP A 541 -28.07 32.42 27.92
CA ASP A 541 -28.70 33.64 28.42
C ASP A 541 -29.32 33.46 29.81
N SER A 542 -29.01 34.43 30.68
CA SER A 542 -29.56 34.57 32.02
C SER A 542 -30.95 35.23 32.05
N THR A 543 -31.40 35.81 30.94
CA THR A 543 -32.69 36.47 30.74
C THR A 543 -33.35 35.91 29.48
N PRO A 544 -34.09 34.78 29.56
CA PRO A 544 -34.63 34.11 28.39
C PRO A 544 -35.79 34.91 27.79
N GLU A 545 -35.47 35.73 26.79
CA GLU A 545 -36.43 36.51 26.02
C GLU A 545 -36.18 36.51 24.50
N ASP A 546 -35.18 35.75 24.04
CA ASP A 546 -34.75 35.65 22.64
C ASP A 546 -35.84 35.10 21.78
N ARG A 547 -36.28 35.84 20.75
CA ARG A 547 -37.30 35.36 19.81
C ARG A 547 -37.08 35.91 18.42
N PHE A 548 -36.92 35.04 17.45
CA PHE A 548 -36.71 35.45 16.06
C PHE A 548 -37.16 34.38 15.07
N LYS A 549 -37.06 34.69 13.79
CA LYS A 549 -37.17 33.73 12.69
C LYS A 549 -35.91 33.78 11.83
N VAL A 550 -35.47 32.61 11.39
CA VAL A 550 -34.28 32.47 10.53
C VAL A 550 -34.71 32.57 9.07
N LYS A 551 -34.38 33.68 8.41
CA LYS A 551 -34.93 34.02 7.09
C LYS A 551 -33.98 33.76 5.93
N LYS A 552 -32.68 33.95 6.15
CA LYS A 552 -31.65 33.74 5.13
C LYS A 552 -30.40 33.15 5.75
N LEU A 553 -29.69 32.39 4.95
CA LEU A 553 -28.38 31.86 5.31
C LEU A 553 -27.42 32.13 4.16
N ASP A 554 -26.38 32.93 4.39
CA ASP A 554 -25.30 33.13 3.43
C ASP A 554 -24.22 32.07 3.68
N PHE A 555 -23.77 31.41 2.61
CA PHE A 555 -22.76 30.35 2.65
C PHE A 555 -21.85 30.40 1.43
N GLN A 556 -20.73 29.69 1.49
CA GLN A 556 -19.82 29.43 0.38
C GLN A 556 -19.58 27.93 0.28
N GLN A 557 -19.46 27.41 -0.95
CA GLN A 557 -18.95 26.06 -1.17
C GLN A 557 -17.48 26.01 -0.77
N VAL A 558 -17.05 24.85 -0.27
CA VAL A 558 -15.66 24.61 0.11
C VAL A 558 -14.83 24.48 -1.17
N GLU A 559 -13.73 25.22 -1.26
CA GLU A 559 -12.69 25.05 -2.28
C GLU A 559 -11.37 24.74 -1.56
N SER A 560 -10.54 23.86 -2.13
CA SER A 560 -9.21 23.55 -1.62
C SER A 560 -8.30 24.79 -1.69
N GLY A 561 -7.75 25.21 -0.54
CA GLY A 561 -6.77 26.31 -0.47
C GLY A 561 -5.36 25.85 -0.83
N ILE A 562 -4.48 26.82 -1.14
CA ILE A 562 -3.06 26.59 -1.47
C ILE A 562 -2.19 27.18 -0.36
N TYR A 563 -1.29 26.36 0.21
CA TYR A 563 -0.26 26.78 1.14
C TYR A 563 0.99 27.20 0.38
N GLN A 564 1.61 28.31 0.79
CA GLN A 564 2.87 28.82 0.24
C GLN A 564 3.80 29.19 1.39
N ASN A 565 5.09 28.84 1.27
CA ASN A 565 6.14 29.35 2.13
C ASN A 565 7.46 29.57 1.36
N ILE A 566 8.25 30.55 1.76
CA ILE A 566 9.45 31.03 1.05
C ILE A 566 10.68 30.81 1.94
N GLY A 567 11.58 29.93 1.48
CA GLY A 567 12.91 29.77 2.07
C GLY A 567 13.81 30.94 1.65
N THR A 568 14.70 31.39 2.52
CA THR A 568 15.66 32.45 2.23
C THR A 568 17.00 32.09 2.85
N VAL A 569 18.07 32.18 2.06
CA VAL A 569 19.45 32.10 2.55
C VAL A 569 20.11 33.46 2.50
N VAL A 570 20.91 33.78 3.53
CA VAL A 570 21.78 34.96 3.56
C VAL A 570 23.20 34.51 3.93
N ALA A 571 24.19 34.95 3.16
CA ALA A 571 25.61 34.73 3.45
C ALA A 571 26.46 35.95 3.04
N ASP A 572 27.22 36.51 3.97
CA ASP A 572 28.13 37.67 3.76
C ASP A 572 27.59 38.79 2.84
N GLY A 573 26.31 39.15 3.01
CA GLY A 573 25.65 40.23 2.27
C GLY A 573 25.02 39.83 0.92
N VAL A 574 25.22 38.61 0.43
CA VAL A 574 24.40 38.02 -0.64
C VAL A 574 23.23 37.24 -0.04
N ASN A 575 22.12 37.19 -0.76
CA ASN A 575 20.93 36.46 -0.36
C ASN A 575 20.21 35.89 -1.58
N ASP A 576 19.45 34.83 -1.34
CA ASP A 576 18.57 34.24 -2.32
C ASP A 576 17.32 33.67 -1.63
N SER A 577 16.22 33.53 -2.36
CA SER A 577 14.95 33.08 -1.80
C SER A 577 14.13 32.28 -2.79
N ASP A 578 13.47 31.25 -2.28
CA ASP A 578 12.80 30.26 -3.12
C ASP A 578 11.45 29.81 -2.51
N PRO A 579 10.33 29.97 -3.25
CA PRO A 579 9.01 29.58 -2.80
C PRO A 579 8.81 28.07 -2.91
N SER A 580 7.95 27.51 -2.06
CA SER A 580 7.41 26.17 -2.27
C SER A 580 5.95 26.13 -1.82
N HIS A 581 5.16 25.28 -2.45
CA HIS A 581 3.73 25.15 -2.20
C HIS A 581 3.36 23.73 -1.75
N TYR A 582 2.16 23.61 -1.18
CA TYR A 582 1.38 22.36 -1.16
C TYR A 582 -0.11 22.72 -1.17
N VAL A 583 -0.95 21.78 -1.60
CA VAL A 583 -2.41 21.89 -1.47
C VAL A 583 -2.91 20.75 -0.58
N ASN A 584 -4.05 20.91 0.08
CA ASN A 584 -4.73 19.71 0.54
C ASN A 584 -5.35 19.05 -0.69
N GLY A 585 -5.22 17.74 -0.81
CA GLY A 585 -6.06 16.99 -1.74
C GLY A 585 -7.52 17.35 -1.46
N GLU A 586 -8.35 17.33 -2.50
CA GLU A 586 -9.81 17.23 -2.29
C GLU A 586 -10.01 16.14 -1.21
N PRO A 587 -10.86 16.36 -0.18
CA PRO A 587 -11.15 15.27 0.74
C PRO A 587 -11.58 14.10 -0.15
N ASP A 588 -10.76 13.04 -0.16
CA ASP A 588 -11.07 11.86 -0.95
C ASP A 588 -12.51 11.54 -0.58
N PRO A 589 -13.47 11.57 -1.52
CA PRO A 589 -14.81 11.18 -1.19
C PRO A 589 -14.65 9.79 -0.61
N GLN A 590 -14.76 9.66 0.72
CA GLN A 590 -14.58 8.40 1.42
C GLN A 590 -15.22 7.36 0.55
N ASN A 591 -14.39 6.48 0.01
CA ASN A 591 -14.77 5.52 -0.99
C ASN A 591 -14.79 4.19 -0.25
N PRO A 592 -15.78 3.97 0.64
CA PRO A 592 -15.94 2.68 1.26
C PRO A 592 -16.06 1.66 0.13
N GLY A 593 -15.17 0.69 0.15
CA GLY A 593 -15.07 -0.36 -0.85
C GLY A 593 -14.90 -1.66 -0.11
N ILE A 594 -15.75 -2.62 -0.43
CA ILE A 594 -15.68 -3.96 0.13
C ILE A 594 -15.92 -4.93 -1.02
N ASP A 595 -15.21 -6.04 -0.98
CA ASP A 595 -15.21 -7.08 -1.99
C ASP A 595 -15.33 -8.42 -1.28
N ILE A 596 -16.12 -9.35 -1.80
CA ILE A 596 -16.27 -10.70 -1.27
C ILE A 596 -15.95 -11.70 -2.37
N GLU A 597 -15.08 -12.65 -2.07
CA GLU A 597 -14.76 -13.76 -2.96
C GLU A 597 -15.19 -15.06 -2.27
N LYS A 598 -16.08 -15.82 -2.91
CA LYS A 598 -16.72 -17.02 -2.36
C LYS A 598 -16.27 -18.26 -3.11
N SER A 599 -15.71 -19.21 -2.37
CA SER A 599 -15.31 -20.52 -2.91
C SER A 599 -16.07 -21.67 -2.26
N THR A 600 -16.27 -22.75 -3.01
CA THR A 600 -16.84 -24.02 -2.54
C THR A 600 -15.76 -25.10 -2.56
N ASN A 601 -15.50 -25.73 -1.42
CA ASN A 601 -14.43 -26.70 -1.20
C ASN A 601 -13.03 -26.22 -1.68
N GLY A 602 -12.80 -24.91 -1.63
CA GLY A 602 -11.55 -24.28 -2.01
C GLY A 602 -11.45 -23.86 -3.48
N GLU A 603 -12.44 -24.21 -4.30
CA GLU A 603 -12.53 -23.81 -5.71
C GLU A 603 -13.38 -22.54 -5.86
N ASP A 604 -12.89 -21.60 -6.66
CA ASP A 604 -13.65 -20.46 -7.17
C ASP A 604 -14.60 -20.99 -8.26
N ALA A 605 -15.85 -21.17 -7.87
CA ALA A 605 -16.89 -21.83 -8.65
C ALA A 605 -17.97 -20.84 -9.09
N ASP A 606 -17.54 -19.67 -9.54
CA ASP A 606 -18.38 -18.57 -10.03
C ASP A 606 -19.38 -19.00 -11.13
N ALA A 607 -18.97 -19.94 -11.97
CA ALA A 607 -19.74 -20.46 -13.07
C ALA A 607 -20.03 -21.96 -12.89
N PRO A 608 -21.18 -22.46 -13.40
CA PRO A 608 -21.51 -23.88 -13.31
C PRO A 608 -20.47 -24.83 -13.92
N GLU A 609 -19.72 -24.40 -14.93
CA GLU A 609 -18.64 -25.18 -15.53
C GLU A 609 -17.40 -25.34 -14.63
N ASP A 610 -17.23 -24.45 -13.65
CA ASP A 610 -16.14 -24.46 -12.67
C ASP A 610 -16.59 -25.11 -11.33
N ALA A 611 -17.83 -25.59 -11.29
CA ALA A 611 -18.44 -26.21 -10.12
C ALA A 611 -17.69 -27.50 -9.72
N PRO A 612 -17.20 -27.62 -8.47
CA PRO A 612 -16.70 -28.89 -7.97
C PRO A 612 -17.83 -29.93 -7.94
N GLU A 613 -17.47 -31.16 -8.29
CA GLU A 613 -18.31 -32.35 -8.10
C GLU A 613 -18.24 -32.78 -6.63
N ILE A 614 -19.39 -32.79 -5.95
CA ILE A 614 -19.50 -33.16 -4.54
C ILE A 614 -20.61 -34.21 -4.41
N ALA A 615 -20.31 -35.38 -3.85
CA ALA A 615 -21.31 -36.43 -3.72
C ALA A 615 -22.42 -35.99 -2.74
N PRO A 616 -23.70 -36.29 -3.01
CA PRO A 616 -24.78 -35.98 -2.08
C PRO A 616 -24.52 -36.59 -0.69
N GLY A 617 -24.66 -35.78 0.37
CA GLY A 617 -24.32 -36.19 1.74
C GLY A 617 -22.93 -35.75 2.22
N ASP A 618 -21.99 -35.49 1.30
CA ASP A 618 -20.64 -35.03 1.67
C ASP A 618 -20.67 -33.62 2.29
N THR A 619 -19.65 -33.30 3.09
CA THR A 619 -19.49 -31.96 3.64
C THR A 619 -19.12 -30.97 2.54
N VAL A 620 -19.86 -29.86 2.47
CA VAL A 620 -19.55 -28.70 1.63
C VAL A 620 -19.02 -27.60 2.52
N THR A 621 -17.88 -27.03 2.15
CA THR A 621 -17.26 -25.88 2.83
C THR A 621 -17.34 -24.66 1.93
N TRP A 622 -18.00 -23.61 2.41
CA TRP A 622 -17.98 -22.29 1.78
C TRP A 622 -16.99 -21.38 2.51
N THR A 623 -16.06 -20.80 1.76
CA THR A 623 -15.09 -19.81 2.26
C THR A 623 -15.42 -18.47 1.64
N TYR A 624 -15.49 -17.42 2.46
CA TYR A 624 -15.78 -16.06 2.04
C TYR A 624 -14.61 -15.16 2.42
N LYS A 625 -13.88 -14.66 1.43
CA LYS A 625 -12.77 -13.73 1.63
C LYS A 625 -13.28 -12.32 1.43
N VAL A 626 -13.42 -11.59 2.52
CA VAL A 626 -13.88 -10.20 2.53
C VAL A 626 -12.66 -9.29 2.53
N THR A 627 -12.50 -8.49 1.48
CA THR A 627 -11.39 -7.55 1.32
C THR A 627 -11.90 -6.12 1.37
N ASN A 628 -11.24 -5.25 2.14
CA ASN A 628 -11.48 -3.82 2.05
C ASN A 628 -10.75 -3.25 0.83
N THR A 629 -11.49 -2.94 -0.23
CA THR A 629 -10.97 -2.35 -1.47
C THR A 629 -11.02 -0.83 -1.48
N GLY A 630 -11.60 -0.23 -0.44
CA GLY A 630 -11.72 1.21 -0.23
C GLY A 630 -10.60 1.80 0.62
N ASP A 631 -10.79 3.07 0.97
CA ASP A 631 -9.88 3.87 1.81
C ASP A 631 -10.41 4.06 3.25
N VAL A 632 -11.60 3.53 3.55
CA VAL A 632 -12.25 3.60 4.88
C VAL A 632 -12.13 2.27 5.60
N SER A 633 -11.60 2.26 6.82
CA SER A 633 -11.60 1.06 7.68
C SER A 633 -12.99 0.74 8.23
N PHE A 634 -13.32 -0.54 8.38
CA PHE A 634 -14.56 -1.01 9.00
C PHE A 634 -14.29 -1.77 10.28
N THR A 635 -15.06 -1.53 11.34
CA THR A 635 -15.00 -2.37 12.55
C THR A 635 -15.78 -3.67 12.36
N GLU A 636 -15.47 -4.71 13.13
CA GLU A 636 -16.15 -6.01 13.02
C GLU A 636 -17.69 -5.92 13.09
N ASN A 637 -18.23 -5.03 13.92
CA ASN A 637 -19.68 -4.88 14.08
C ASN A 637 -20.36 -4.18 12.89
N GLU A 638 -19.59 -3.52 12.04
CA GLU A 638 -20.08 -2.82 10.84
C GLU A 638 -20.15 -3.75 9.63
N ILE A 639 -19.44 -4.87 9.64
CA ILE A 639 -19.40 -5.85 8.55
C ILE A 639 -20.45 -6.94 8.80
N GLN A 640 -21.32 -7.18 7.82
CA GLN A 640 -22.29 -8.27 7.83
C GLN A 640 -22.06 -9.16 6.62
N VAL A 641 -21.65 -10.41 6.87
CA VAL A 641 -21.55 -11.45 5.82
C VAL A 641 -22.79 -12.34 5.90
N THR A 642 -23.47 -12.49 4.77
CA THR A 642 -24.67 -13.30 4.62
C THR A 642 -24.58 -14.18 3.37
N ASP A 643 -25.41 -15.21 3.31
CA ASP A 643 -25.57 -16.10 2.18
C ASP A 643 -27.07 -16.33 1.95
N ASP A 644 -27.49 -16.39 0.68
CA ASP A 644 -28.91 -16.51 0.32
C ASP A 644 -29.52 -17.87 0.69
N GLN A 645 -28.71 -18.93 0.84
CA GLN A 645 -29.13 -20.26 1.27
C GLN A 645 -28.73 -20.54 2.74
N GLU A 646 -27.54 -20.12 3.17
CA GLU A 646 -26.99 -20.44 4.50
C GLU A 646 -27.30 -19.39 5.59
N GLY A 647 -27.78 -18.20 5.22
CA GLY A 647 -28.10 -17.12 6.16
C GLY A 647 -26.87 -16.34 6.63
N THR A 648 -26.86 -15.84 7.87
CA THR A 648 -25.75 -15.02 8.39
C THR A 648 -24.51 -15.85 8.69
N ILE A 649 -23.35 -15.40 8.21
CA ILE A 649 -22.06 -16.07 8.38
C ILE A 649 -21.24 -15.30 9.43
N THR A 650 -21.03 -15.90 10.59
CA THR A 650 -20.37 -15.24 11.74
C THR A 650 -18.99 -15.80 12.07
N ASN A 651 -18.61 -16.94 11.50
CA ASN A 651 -17.37 -17.64 11.84
C ASN A 651 -16.19 -17.09 11.03
N ILE A 652 -15.43 -16.17 11.63
CA ILE A 652 -14.19 -15.63 11.06
C ILE A 652 -13.03 -16.55 11.44
N ILE A 653 -12.41 -17.17 10.45
CA ILE A 653 -11.27 -18.07 10.64
C ILE A 653 -9.91 -17.36 10.48
N ASN A 654 -9.89 -16.16 9.89
CA ASN A 654 -8.69 -15.34 9.76
C ASN A 654 -9.07 -13.85 9.74
N LYS A 655 -8.50 -13.06 10.66
CA LYS A 655 -8.69 -11.59 10.78
C LYS A 655 -7.48 -10.80 10.26
N GLY A 656 -6.75 -11.30 9.27
CA GLY A 656 -5.59 -10.59 8.72
C GLY A 656 -4.48 -10.39 9.75
N ASP A 657 -4.39 -9.20 10.33
CA ASP A 657 -3.41 -8.85 11.37
C ASP A 657 -3.88 -9.18 12.81
N GLY A 658 -5.13 -9.61 12.97
CA GLY A 658 -5.71 -10.12 14.21
C GLY A 658 -6.36 -9.07 15.11
N ASP A 659 -6.53 -7.84 14.64
CA ASP A 659 -7.34 -6.82 15.33
C ASP A 659 -8.83 -6.84 14.93
N ASP A 660 -9.66 -5.98 15.52
CA ASP A 660 -11.12 -5.92 15.28
C ASP A 660 -11.52 -4.87 14.22
N THR A 661 -10.57 -4.47 13.35
CA THR A 661 -10.71 -3.45 12.31
C THR A 661 -10.22 -3.98 10.97
N LEU A 662 -11.08 -4.03 9.95
CA LEU A 662 -10.70 -4.34 8.58
C LEU A 662 -10.16 -3.06 7.90
N ALA A 663 -8.84 -2.88 7.91
CA ALA A 663 -8.14 -1.74 7.31
C ALA A 663 -8.10 -1.80 5.77
N PRO A 664 -7.82 -0.68 5.06
CA PRO A 664 -7.66 -0.68 3.62
C PRO A 664 -6.66 -1.74 3.11
N ASN A 665 -7.07 -2.52 2.12
CA ASN A 665 -6.37 -3.68 1.55
C ASN A 665 -6.19 -4.88 2.49
N GLU A 666 -6.79 -4.85 3.67
CA GLU A 666 -6.86 -6.01 4.54
C GLU A 666 -7.96 -6.98 4.08
N MET A 667 -7.79 -8.26 4.40
CA MET A 667 -8.74 -9.31 4.10
C MET A 667 -9.06 -10.14 5.34
N TRP A 668 -10.34 -10.34 5.60
CA TRP A 668 -10.84 -11.32 6.57
C TRP A 668 -11.42 -12.53 5.85
N THR A 669 -11.23 -13.71 6.43
CA THR A 669 -11.77 -14.96 5.89
C THR A 669 -12.83 -15.51 6.83
N TYR A 670 -14.04 -15.64 6.32
CA TYR A 670 -15.17 -16.30 6.99
C TYR A 670 -15.36 -17.69 6.41
N GLN A 671 -15.91 -18.62 7.19
CA GLN A 671 -16.15 -19.98 6.75
C GLN A 671 -17.46 -20.54 7.29
N LYS A 672 -18.16 -21.32 6.47
CA LYS A 672 -19.36 -22.07 6.84
C LYS A 672 -19.31 -23.46 6.22
N THR A 673 -19.73 -24.47 6.97
CA THR A 673 -19.90 -25.85 6.48
C THR A 673 -21.38 -26.22 6.42
N GLY A 674 -21.70 -27.15 5.52
CA GLY A 674 -23.02 -27.75 5.34
C GLY A 674 -22.90 -29.13 4.68
N THR A 675 -24.04 -29.68 4.26
CA THR A 675 -24.14 -31.01 3.64
C THR A 675 -24.60 -30.86 2.19
N ALA A 676 -23.93 -31.51 1.25
CA ALA A 676 -24.26 -31.48 -0.17
C ALA A 676 -25.65 -32.08 -0.42
N GLN A 677 -26.50 -31.35 -1.13
CA GLN A 677 -27.85 -31.82 -1.47
C GLN A 677 -27.79 -32.78 -2.65
N ASN A 678 -28.73 -33.73 -2.72
CA ASN A 678 -28.94 -34.49 -3.95
C ASN A 678 -29.66 -33.61 -4.98
N LEU A 679 -28.98 -33.30 -6.08
CA LEU A 679 -29.46 -32.45 -7.16
C LEU A 679 -30.08 -33.23 -8.33
N SER A 680 -30.17 -34.56 -8.26
CA SER A 680 -30.68 -35.38 -9.36
C SER A 680 -32.18 -35.15 -9.58
N THR A 681 -32.57 -34.93 -10.83
CA THR A 681 -33.97 -34.74 -11.23
C THR A 681 -34.30 -35.55 -12.48
N VAL A 682 -35.53 -36.08 -12.55
CA VAL A 682 -36.04 -36.73 -13.77
C VAL A 682 -36.15 -35.69 -14.88
N ALA A 683 -35.36 -35.86 -15.95
CA ALA A 683 -35.18 -34.88 -17.01
C ALA A 683 -36.16 -35.08 -18.18
N ASN A 684 -36.38 -36.31 -18.66
CA ASN A 684 -37.25 -36.61 -19.82
C ASN A 684 -37.72 -38.09 -19.83
N ASN A 685 -38.96 -38.33 -20.27
CA ASN A 685 -39.46 -39.67 -20.62
C ASN A 685 -39.08 -40.00 -22.08
N VAL A 686 -38.36 -41.11 -22.27
CA VAL A 686 -37.88 -41.63 -23.55
C VAL A 686 -38.64 -42.90 -23.92
N VAL A 687 -39.16 -42.95 -25.15
CA VAL A 687 -39.84 -44.11 -25.72
C VAL A 687 -39.10 -44.55 -26.98
N ILE A 688 -38.60 -45.78 -26.99
CA ILE A 688 -38.08 -46.46 -28.16
C ILE A 688 -39.16 -47.38 -28.71
N ASP A 689 -39.61 -47.16 -29.94
CA ASP A 689 -40.64 -47.95 -30.65
C ASP A 689 -40.11 -48.72 -31.86
N PHE A 690 -38.80 -48.61 -32.15
CA PHE A 690 -38.10 -49.26 -33.25
C PHE A 690 -38.53 -48.86 -34.68
N ASP A 691 -39.48 -47.93 -34.84
CA ASP A 691 -39.84 -47.37 -36.14
C ASP A 691 -38.81 -46.34 -36.64
N THR A 692 -38.16 -45.64 -35.70
CA THR A 692 -37.10 -44.67 -35.97
C THR A 692 -35.87 -44.85 -35.08
N ASP A 693 -34.71 -44.40 -35.58
CA ASP A 693 -33.47 -44.28 -34.80
C ASP A 693 -33.58 -43.15 -33.77
N GLY A 694 -32.58 -42.99 -32.89
CA GLY A 694 -32.61 -41.95 -31.87
C GLY A 694 -32.55 -40.51 -32.41
N SER A 695 -32.29 -40.33 -33.70
CA SER A 695 -32.36 -39.04 -34.42
C SER A 695 -33.71 -38.83 -35.15
N GLY A 696 -34.63 -39.79 -35.05
CA GLY A 696 -35.94 -39.76 -35.69
C GLY A 696 -35.94 -40.15 -37.17
N ASN A 697 -34.88 -40.78 -37.69
CA ASN A 697 -34.86 -41.32 -39.05
C ASN A 697 -35.52 -42.70 -39.09
N PRO A 698 -36.31 -43.03 -40.13
CA PRO A 698 -36.93 -44.36 -40.25
C PRO A 698 -35.90 -45.48 -40.30
N LEU A 699 -36.11 -46.51 -39.49
CA LEU A 699 -35.33 -47.74 -39.52
C LEU A 699 -35.87 -48.67 -40.62
N SER A 700 -34.97 -49.30 -41.37
CA SER A 700 -35.35 -50.25 -42.42
C SER A 700 -35.36 -51.67 -41.87
N ASP A 701 -36.27 -52.49 -42.37
CA ASP A 701 -36.27 -53.94 -42.18
C ASP A 701 -34.89 -54.55 -42.43
N GLY A 702 -34.44 -55.43 -41.52
CA GLY A 702 -33.13 -56.08 -41.54
C GLY A 702 -31.95 -55.25 -41.02
N THR A 703 -32.19 -54.05 -40.49
CA THR A 703 -31.14 -53.25 -39.84
C THR A 703 -30.73 -53.92 -38.52
N ILE A 704 -29.43 -54.10 -38.29
CA ILE A 704 -28.92 -54.51 -36.98
C ILE A 704 -28.88 -53.27 -36.10
N ILE A 705 -29.47 -53.35 -34.91
CA ILE A 705 -29.43 -52.30 -33.90
C ILE A 705 -28.23 -52.55 -32.98
N ASP A 706 -27.23 -51.69 -33.07
CA ASP A 706 -26.12 -51.64 -32.13
C ASP A 706 -25.88 -50.21 -31.60
N ASP A 707 -25.68 -49.23 -32.49
CA ASP A 707 -25.39 -47.82 -32.15
C ASP A 707 -26.48 -46.81 -32.57
N GLU A 708 -27.57 -47.26 -33.18
CA GLU A 708 -28.66 -46.40 -33.71
C GLU A 708 -29.38 -45.56 -32.64
N TYR A 709 -29.26 -45.93 -31.36
CA TYR A 709 -29.80 -45.19 -30.21
C TYR A 709 -28.71 -44.58 -29.31
N GLN A 710 -27.44 -44.58 -29.73
CA GLN A 710 -26.32 -44.06 -28.95
C GLN A 710 -26.48 -42.57 -28.58
N ASN A 711 -27.17 -41.78 -29.40
CA ASN A 711 -27.45 -40.38 -29.09
C ASN A 711 -28.49 -40.18 -27.96
N LEU A 712 -29.23 -41.23 -27.62
CA LEU A 712 -30.07 -41.32 -26.43
C LEU A 712 -29.35 -42.01 -25.26
N GLY A 713 -28.06 -42.33 -25.42
CA GLY A 713 -27.25 -43.05 -24.45
C GLY A 713 -27.56 -44.54 -24.37
N VAL A 714 -28.09 -45.16 -25.43
CA VAL A 714 -28.46 -46.58 -25.44
C VAL A 714 -27.66 -47.34 -26.50
N THR A 715 -26.94 -48.37 -26.08
CA THR A 715 -26.29 -49.34 -26.96
C THR A 715 -26.99 -50.70 -26.85
N VAL A 716 -27.24 -51.37 -27.97
CA VAL A 716 -27.96 -52.65 -27.98
C VAL A 716 -27.05 -53.77 -28.45
N SER A 717 -27.19 -54.96 -27.85
CA SER A 717 -26.52 -56.16 -28.34
C SER A 717 -27.40 -57.39 -28.18
N ALA A 718 -27.07 -58.48 -28.87
CA ALA A 718 -27.76 -59.76 -28.72
C ALA A 718 -26.78 -60.93 -28.71
N THR A 719 -27.19 -62.04 -28.08
CA THR A 719 -26.35 -63.24 -27.92
C THR A 719 -25.93 -63.92 -29.22
N GLN A 720 -26.69 -63.73 -30.31
CA GLN A 720 -26.43 -64.36 -31.60
C GLN A 720 -26.92 -63.48 -32.74
N PHE A 721 -26.08 -63.35 -33.79
CA PHE A 721 -26.34 -62.65 -35.07
C PHE A 721 -26.88 -61.20 -35.04
N GLY A 722 -27.02 -60.61 -33.84
CA GLY A 722 -27.39 -59.21 -33.62
C GLY A 722 -28.89 -59.03 -33.30
N ALA A 723 -29.21 -57.92 -32.64
CA ALA A 723 -30.59 -57.47 -32.50
C ALA A 723 -31.01 -56.82 -33.82
N MET A 724 -32.06 -57.33 -34.47
CA MET A 724 -32.41 -56.92 -35.84
C MET A 724 -33.82 -56.34 -35.90
N ILE A 725 -34.02 -55.34 -36.76
CA ILE A 725 -35.34 -54.80 -37.08
C ILE A 725 -36.09 -55.77 -37.99
N PHE A 726 -37.34 -56.05 -37.63
CA PHE A 726 -38.28 -56.86 -38.39
C PHE A 726 -39.56 -56.07 -38.68
N ASP A 727 -39.97 -55.96 -39.94
CA ASP A 727 -41.25 -55.34 -40.32
C ASP A 727 -42.41 -56.31 -40.06
N SER A 728 -43.05 -56.18 -38.90
CA SER A 728 -44.17 -57.04 -38.50
C SER A 728 -45.39 -56.95 -39.42
N ALA A 729 -45.51 -55.88 -40.22
CA ALA A 729 -46.59 -55.73 -41.20
C ALA A 729 -46.31 -56.47 -42.51
N ASN A 730 -45.05 -56.80 -42.80
CA ASN A 730 -44.63 -57.55 -43.98
C ASN A 730 -43.61 -58.67 -43.64
N PRO A 731 -43.99 -59.69 -42.85
CA PRO A 731 -43.07 -60.74 -42.39
C PRO A 731 -42.29 -61.42 -43.53
N THR A 732 -40.99 -61.61 -43.30
CA THR A 732 -40.05 -62.37 -44.14
C THR A 732 -39.55 -63.62 -43.39
N GLY A 733 -38.56 -64.34 -43.91
CA GLY A 733 -37.79 -65.27 -43.09
C GLY A 733 -38.49 -66.57 -42.67
N ASP A 734 -39.65 -66.88 -43.25
CA ASP A 734 -40.53 -67.97 -42.79
C ASP A 734 -41.05 -67.79 -41.33
N ASP A 735 -41.15 -66.54 -40.86
CA ASP A 735 -41.55 -66.15 -39.49
C ASP A 735 -42.89 -65.38 -39.44
N PRO A 736 -44.04 -66.03 -39.77
CA PRO A 736 -45.33 -65.34 -39.91
C PRO A 736 -46.07 -65.07 -38.59
N ASP A 737 -45.63 -65.68 -37.49
CA ASP A 737 -46.24 -65.60 -36.16
C ASP A 737 -45.93 -64.29 -35.44
N LEU A 738 -44.81 -63.64 -35.75
CA LEU A 738 -44.56 -62.23 -35.40
C LEU A 738 -45.37 -61.22 -36.23
N GLY A 739 -46.14 -61.68 -37.21
CA GLY A 739 -46.91 -60.81 -38.11
C GLY A 739 -48.10 -60.08 -37.46
N THR A 740 -48.09 -58.74 -37.48
CA THR A 740 -49.18 -57.88 -37.00
C THR A 740 -49.43 -56.70 -37.94
N ASN A 741 -50.57 -55.99 -37.84
CA ASN A 741 -50.83 -54.83 -38.72
C ASN A 741 -50.64 -53.48 -38.00
N ASP A 742 -50.25 -53.51 -36.73
CA ASP A 742 -50.36 -52.38 -35.80
C ASP A 742 -49.11 -52.12 -34.95
N GLN A 743 -48.08 -52.98 -35.02
CA GLN A 743 -46.82 -52.79 -34.26
C GLN A 743 -45.68 -52.16 -35.07
N GLY A 744 -45.76 -52.10 -36.40
CA GLY A 744 -44.69 -51.50 -37.22
C GLY A 744 -43.41 -52.33 -37.18
N ASN A 745 -42.26 -51.67 -37.03
CA ASN A 745 -40.99 -52.32 -36.83
C ASN A 745 -40.87 -52.86 -35.39
N ILE A 746 -40.31 -54.06 -35.24
CA ILE A 746 -40.06 -54.69 -33.93
C ILE A 746 -38.60 -55.17 -33.85
N LEU A 747 -38.09 -55.37 -32.64
CA LEU A 747 -36.73 -55.84 -32.41
C LEU A 747 -36.71 -57.34 -32.08
N ILE A 748 -35.98 -58.11 -32.89
CA ILE A 748 -35.81 -59.56 -32.77
C ILE A 748 -34.34 -59.93 -32.53
N ILE A 749 -34.09 -61.18 -32.13
CA ILE A 749 -32.75 -61.80 -32.21
C ILE A 749 -32.68 -62.55 -33.53
N SER A 750 -31.80 -62.15 -34.46
CA SER A 750 -31.77 -62.77 -35.79
C SER A 750 -31.36 -64.25 -35.75
N GLU A 751 -32.00 -65.11 -36.55
CA GLU A 751 -31.65 -66.54 -36.62
C GLU A 751 -30.31 -66.77 -37.33
N ASP A 752 -29.99 -66.01 -38.38
CA ASP A 752 -28.79 -66.24 -39.20
C ASP A 752 -27.99 -64.98 -39.61
N GLY A 753 -28.50 -63.78 -39.31
CA GLY A 753 -27.88 -62.50 -39.62
C GLY A 753 -28.10 -62.01 -41.06
N ASP A 754 -28.98 -62.64 -41.85
CA ASP A 754 -29.33 -62.20 -43.21
C ASP A 754 -30.34 -61.04 -43.19
N SER A 755 -29.82 -59.81 -43.19
CA SER A 755 -30.60 -58.57 -43.32
C SER A 755 -31.55 -58.51 -44.54
N SER A 756 -31.43 -59.41 -45.53
CA SER A 756 -32.35 -59.45 -46.69
C SER A 756 -33.55 -60.37 -46.49
N ASP A 757 -33.55 -61.15 -45.42
CA ASP A 757 -34.61 -62.06 -45.02
C ASP A 757 -34.74 -62.11 -43.48
N PRO A 758 -35.05 -60.98 -42.80
CA PRO A 758 -35.14 -60.98 -41.34
C PRO A 758 -36.06 -62.06 -40.78
N ASP A 759 -35.54 -62.85 -39.85
CA ASP A 759 -36.18 -63.93 -39.11
C ASP A 759 -35.69 -63.99 -37.65
N ASP A 760 -36.59 -64.33 -36.73
CA ASP A 760 -36.24 -64.47 -35.32
C ASP A 760 -35.70 -65.86 -34.95
N ASN A 761 -34.90 -65.92 -33.89
CA ASN A 761 -34.33 -67.18 -33.43
C ASN A 761 -35.37 -67.95 -32.61
N ALA A 762 -35.88 -69.04 -33.18
CA ALA A 762 -36.85 -69.92 -32.53
C ALA A 762 -36.42 -70.54 -31.17
N ASN A 763 -35.15 -70.44 -30.78
CA ASN A 763 -34.67 -70.89 -29.45
C ASN A 763 -34.53 -69.74 -28.44
N GLY A 764 -34.83 -68.50 -28.84
CA GLY A 764 -34.60 -67.30 -28.05
C GLY A 764 -33.11 -66.94 -27.91
N GLY A 765 -32.80 -66.21 -26.84
CA GLY A 765 -31.49 -65.63 -26.56
C GLY A 765 -31.63 -64.39 -25.67
N VAL A 766 -30.53 -63.66 -25.45
CA VAL A 766 -30.55 -62.43 -24.66
C VAL A 766 -30.35 -61.22 -25.56
N ILE A 767 -31.24 -60.23 -25.45
CA ILE A 767 -31.01 -58.86 -25.93
C ILE A 767 -30.57 -58.02 -24.73
N THR A 768 -29.48 -57.26 -24.87
CA THR A 768 -28.94 -56.38 -23.84
C THR A 768 -29.06 -54.94 -24.29
N PHE A 769 -29.58 -54.08 -23.41
CA PHE A 769 -29.52 -52.62 -23.52
C PHE A 769 -28.55 -52.13 -22.45
N ASP A 770 -27.47 -51.48 -22.86
CA ASP A 770 -26.53 -50.80 -21.96
C ASP A 770 -26.80 -49.29 -22.04
N PHE A 771 -26.89 -48.63 -20.89
CA PHE A 771 -27.10 -47.19 -20.80
C PHE A 771 -25.79 -46.47 -20.44
N ASP A 772 -25.51 -45.38 -21.15
CA ASP A 772 -24.32 -44.54 -20.90
C ASP A 772 -24.40 -43.81 -19.55
N ASN A 773 -25.62 -43.53 -19.07
CA ASN A 773 -25.93 -42.95 -17.75
C ASN A 773 -27.09 -43.71 -17.09
N PRO A 774 -27.20 -43.73 -15.75
CA PRO A 774 -28.32 -44.36 -15.06
C PRO A 774 -29.69 -43.81 -15.51
N VAL A 775 -30.69 -44.69 -15.64
CA VAL A 775 -32.07 -44.35 -16.02
C VAL A 775 -33.10 -45.03 -15.12
N ASP A 776 -34.28 -44.43 -15.00
CA ASP A 776 -35.42 -45.09 -14.37
C ASP A 776 -36.23 -45.85 -15.43
N VAL A 777 -36.25 -47.17 -15.36
CA VAL A 777 -36.90 -48.01 -16.38
C VAL A 777 -38.38 -48.17 -16.06
N ASN A 778 -39.24 -47.65 -16.92
CA ASN A 778 -40.69 -47.68 -16.73
C ASN A 778 -41.29 -49.01 -17.19
N SER A 779 -41.13 -49.35 -18.47
CA SER A 779 -41.77 -50.54 -19.04
C SER A 779 -41.08 -51.08 -20.30
N ILE A 780 -41.30 -52.37 -20.58
CA ILE A 780 -40.88 -53.04 -21.82
C ILE A 780 -42.11 -53.73 -22.44
N ASN A 781 -42.29 -53.55 -23.74
CA ASN A 781 -43.36 -54.18 -24.50
C ASN A 781 -42.84 -55.34 -25.34
N PHE A 782 -43.58 -56.44 -25.34
CA PHE A 782 -43.25 -57.69 -26.00
C PHE A 782 -44.32 -58.08 -27.02
N LEU A 783 -43.94 -58.89 -28.00
CA LEU A 783 -44.83 -59.52 -28.97
C LEU A 783 -44.49 -61.01 -29.09
N ASP A 784 -45.56 -61.82 -29.10
CA ASP A 784 -45.56 -63.27 -29.30
C ASP A 784 -44.67 -64.04 -28.32
N ILE A 785 -44.88 -63.80 -27.03
CA ILE A 785 -44.25 -64.60 -25.97
C ILE A 785 -45.23 -65.69 -25.49
N GLU A 786 -45.17 -66.90 -26.04
CA GLU A 786 -45.98 -68.04 -25.58
C GLU A 786 -45.25 -68.99 -24.62
N GLU A 787 -43.93 -69.09 -24.73
CA GLU A 787 -43.10 -69.92 -23.86
C GLU A 787 -43.01 -69.34 -22.45
N SER A 788 -43.32 -70.16 -21.45
CA SER A 788 -43.05 -69.81 -20.06
C SER A 788 -41.57 -69.94 -19.76
N GLY A 789 -40.93 -68.87 -19.26
CA GLY A 789 -39.56 -68.95 -18.75
C GLY A 789 -38.72 -67.70 -18.96
N GLY A 790 -39.11 -66.82 -19.88
CA GLY A 790 -38.39 -65.59 -20.19
C GLY A 790 -38.36 -64.60 -19.02
N LYS A 791 -37.30 -63.79 -18.96
CA LYS A 791 -37.02 -62.87 -17.86
C LYS A 791 -36.41 -61.55 -18.36
N VAL A 792 -36.64 -60.50 -17.60
CA VAL A 792 -35.91 -59.23 -17.70
C VAL A 792 -35.06 -59.09 -16.45
N PHE A 793 -33.78 -58.78 -16.63
CA PHE A 793 -32.86 -58.39 -15.58
C PHE A 793 -32.51 -56.93 -15.75
N THR A 794 -32.61 -56.15 -14.68
CA THR A 794 -32.16 -54.77 -14.58
C THR A 794 -30.97 -54.74 -13.63
N THR A 795 -29.90 -54.04 -14.00
CA THR A 795 -28.75 -53.82 -13.12
C THR A 795 -28.61 -52.33 -12.87
N ASP A 796 -28.63 -51.92 -11.60
CA ASP A 796 -28.45 -50.54 -11.18
C ASP A 796 -26.97 -50.12 -11.19
N VAL A 797 -26.72 -48.82 -10.99
CA VAL A 797 -25.38 -48.22 -10.95
C VAL A 797 -24.47 -48.87 -9.90
N ASP A 798 -25.05 -49.40 -8.82
CA ASP A 798 -24.36 -50.10 -7.74
C ASP A 798 -24.05 -51.57 -8.07
N GLY A 799 -24.54 -52.06 -9.22
CA GLY A 799 -24.37 -53.44 -9.67
C GLY A 799 -25.37 -54.43 -9.09
N ASN A 800 -26.39 -53.98 -8.35
CA ASN A 800 -27.48 -54.83 -7.89
C ASN A 800 -28.37 -55.22 -9.07
N GLN A 801 -28.82 -56.47 -9.08
CA GLN A 801 -29.65 -56.99 -10.15
C GLN A 801 -31.08 -57.30 -9.66
N THR A 802 -32.08 -56.69 -10.28
CA THR A 802 -33.50 -57.04 -10.12
C THR A 802 -33.95 -57.96 -11.26
N THR A 803 -34.84 -58.91 -10.98
CA THR A 803 -35.30 -59.92 -11.96
C THR A 803 -36.82 -59.97 -12.00
N THR A 804 -37.39 -59.76 -13.20
CA THR A 804 -38.83 -59.79 -13.43
C THR A 804 -39.18 -60.81 -14.52
N SER A 805 -40.23 -61.61 -14.32
CA SER A 805 -40.64 -62.63 -15.31
C SER A 805 -41.44 -62.01 -16.45
N ILE A 806 -41.15 -62.40 -17.69
CA ILE A 806 -41.90 -61.95 -18.88
C ILE A 806 -43.30 -62.62 -18.88
N PRO A 807 -44.40 -61.88 -19.00
CA PRO A 807 -45.74 -62.45 -19.07
C PRO A 807 -45.95 -63.22 -20.38
N ASN A 808 -46.33 -64.49 -20.32
CA ASN A 808 -46.67 -65.25 -21.51
C ASN A 808 -48.16 -65.10 -21.92
N GLY A 809 -48.45 -65.21 -23.21
CA GLY A 809 -49.78 -65.03 -23.80
C GLY A 809 -50.09 -66.04 -24.92
N PRO A 810 -51.26 -65.94 -25.58
CA PRO A 810 -51.57 -66.71 -26.78
C PRO A 810 -50.80 -66.18 -28.02
N ASN A 811 -50.72 -66.98 -29.08
CA ASN A 811 -50.11 -66.60 -30.37
C ASN A 811 -50.50 -65.18 -30.84
N ASN A 812 -49.52 -64.42 -31.31
CA ASN A 812 -49.56 -63.03 -31.76
C ASN A 812 -50.08 -62.05 -30.69
N SER A 813 -49.91 -62.34 -29.40
CA SER A 813 -50.29 -61.42 -28.34
C SER A 813 -49.19 -60.42 -28.02
N SER A 814 -49.59 -59.20 -27.67
CA SER A 814 -48.69 -58.18 -27.14
C SER A 814 -48.87 -58.05 -25.63
N GLN A 815 -47.76 -57.93 -24.92
CA GLN A 815 -47.71 -57.82 -23.46
C GLN A 815 -46.84 -56.63 -23.05
N THR A 816 -47.31 -55.83 -22.09
CA THR A 816 -46.50 -54.81 -21.42
C THR A 816 -46.03 -55.35 -20.07
N LEU A 817 -44.73 -55.27 -19.82
CA LEU A 817 -44.15 -55.53 -18.52
C LEU A 817 -43.71 -54.21 -17.89
N ASN A 818 -44.34 -53.85 -16.78
CA ASN A 818 -43.90 -52.72 -15.97
C ASN A 818 -42.69 -53.15 -15.14
N ILE A 819 -41.61 -52.38 -15.22
CA ILE A 819 -40.36 -52.61 -14.50
C ILE A 819 -40.36 -51.72 -13.25
N ASN A 820 -40.33 -50.40 -13.43
CA ASN A 820 -40.24 -49.37 -12.37
C ASN A 820 -39.03 -49.57 -11.45
N ASP A 821 -37.88 -49.89 -12.06
CA ASP A 821 -36.60 -49.98 -11.36
C ASP A 821 -35.82 -48.69 -11.64
N ASN A 822 -35.14 -48.16 -10.62
CA ASN A 822 -34.44 -46.89 -10.69
C ASN A 822 -32.94 -47.09 -10.92
N ASP A 823 -32.26 -46.03 -11.37
CA ASP A 823 -30.79 -45.97 -11.49
C ASP A 823 -30.18 -47.10 -12.32
N VAL A 824 -30.94 -47.64 -13.29
CA VAL A 824 -30.57 -48.79 -14.12
C VAL A 824 -29.52 -48.38 -15.14
N VAL A 825 -28.38 -49.08 -15.17
CA VAL A 825 -27.33 -48.93 -16.19
C VAL A 825 -27.36 -50.04 -17.24
N LYS A 826 -28.10 -51.13 -16.99
CA LYS A 826 -28.19 -52.26 -17.93
C LYS A 826 -29.51 -53.01 -17.83
N ILE A 827 -30.07 -53.40 -18.98
CA ILE A 827 -31.19 -54.34 -19.09
C ILE A 827 -30.76 -55.56 -19.89
N GLU A 828 -31.04 -56.76 -19.39
CA GLU A 828 -30.90 -58.03 -20.13
C GLU A 828 -32.26 -58.70 -20.25
N VAL A 829 -32.73 -58.87 -21.49
CA VAL A 829 -34.00 -59.53 -21.83
C VAL A 829 -33.71 -60.94 -22.32
N ASP A 830 -33.97 -61.93 -21.49
CA ASP A 830 -33.79 -63.37 -21.75
C ASP A 830 -35.08 -63.96 -22.33
N LEU A 831 -35.10 -64.17 -23.65
CA LEU A 831 -36.14 -64.86 -24.40
C LEU A 831 -35.82 -66.36 -24.47
N VAL A 832 -36.83 -67.21 -24.24
CA VAL A 832 -36.67 -68.68 -24.17
C VAL A 832 -37.20 -69.42 -25.40
N GLY A 833 -37.71 -68.68 -26.38
CA GLY A 833 -38.35 -69.13 -27.61
C GLY A 833 -38.42 -67.98 -28.62
N SER A 834 -39.22 -68.15 -29.67
CA SER A 834 -39.54 -67.07 -30.62
C SER A 834 -40.23 -65.91 -29.89
N GLY A 835 -40.03 -64.68 -30.35
CA GLY A 835 -40.59 -63.48 -29.76
C GLY A 835 -39.79 -62.21 -30.04
N ALA A 836 -40.44 -61.06 -29.81
CA ALA A 836 -39.86 -59.75 -30.11
C ALA A 836 -40.11 -58.71 -29.01
N ILE A 837 -39.28 -57.66 -29.02
CA ILE A 837 -39.49 -56.44 -28.24
C ILE A 837 -40.11 -55.39 -29.16
N THR A 838 -41.21 -54.79 -28.73
CA THR A 838 -41.96 -53.77 -29.49
C THR A 838 -41.78 -52.36 -28.95
N GLY A 839 -41.23 -52.22 -27.74
CA GLY A 839 -40.77 -50.94 -27.25
C GLY A 839 -40.19 -50.96 -25.85
N LEU A 840 -39.47 -49.90 -25.52
CA LEU A 840 -38.81 -49.66 -24.23
C LEU A 840 -39.12 -48.22 -23.79
N GLU A 841 -39.58 -48.05 -22.55
CA GLU A 841 -39.86 -46.75 -21.94
C GLU A 841 -39.01 -46.56 -20.68
N PHE A 842 -38.30 -45.43 -20.59
CA PHE A 842 -37.45 -45.08 -19.45
C PHE A 842 -37.34 -43.56 -19.29
N ASP A 843 -37.04 -43.10 -18.09
CA ASP A 843 -36.78 -41.70 -17.79
C ASP A 843 -35.26 -41.46 -17.64
N THR A 844 -34.74 -40.43 -18.31
CA THR A 844 -33.34 -39.99 -18.12
C THR A 844 -33.23 -39.14 -16.86
N ILE A 845 -32.18 -39.36 -16.08
CA ILE A 845 -31.85 -38.54 -14.90
C ILE A 845 -30.87 -37.44 -15.33
N ALA A 846 -31.07 -36.19 -14.87
CA ALA A 846 -30.08 -35.12 -15.00
C ALA A 846 -29.72 -34.57 -13.63
N ASP A 847 -28.42 -34.41 -13.38
CA ASP A 847 -27.93 -33.72 -12.20
C ASP A 847 -28.15 -32.20 -12.33
N GLY A 848 -28.77 -31.62 -11.31
CA GLY A 848 -28.90 -30.18 -11.17
C GLY A 848 -27.60 -29.53 -10.72
N ILE A 849 -27.59 -28.20 -10.71
CA ILE A 849 -26.50 -27.36 -10.19
C ILE A 849 -27.00 -26.67 -8.94
N TYR A 850 -26.27 -26.82 -7.83
CA TYR A 850 -26.48 -26.01 -6.64
C TYR A 850 -25.82 -24.65 -6.86
N LYS A 851 -26.51 -23.59 -6.45
CA LYS A 851 -25.99 -22.22 -6.48
C LYS A 851 -26.33 -21.51 -5.18
N ASN A 852 -25.34 -20.86 -4.58
CA ASN A 852 -25.55 -19.87 -3.53
C ASN A 852 -24.71 -18.61 -3.77
N ILE A 853 -25.09 -17.51 -3.13
CA ILE A 853 -24.52 -16.18 -3.31
C ILE A 853 -24.16 -15.64 -1.93
N GLY A 854 -22.86 -15.48 -1.69
CA GLY A 854 -22.34 -14.75 -0.53
C GLY A 854 -22.53 -13.26 -0.75
N THR A 855 -22.89 -12.52 0.29
CA THR A 855 -23.04 -11.06 0.26
C THR A 855 -22.36 -10.49 1.48
N VAL A 856 -21.54 -9.46 1.28
CA VAL A 856 -21.01 -8.63 2.35
C VAL A 856 -21.65 -7.24 2.29
N ASP A 857 -22.05 -6.72 3.44
CA ASP A 857 -22.59 -5.37 3.60
C ASP A 857 -21.80 -4.63 4.70
N ALA A 858 -21.38 -3.42 4.40
CA ALA A 858 -20.68 -2.50 5.27
C ALA A 858 -21.19 -1.06 5.04
N PRO A 859 -21.00 -0.11 5.98
CA PRO A 859 -21.47 1.25 5.81
C PRO A 859 -20.99 1.90 4.51
N GLY A 860 -21.89 2.05 3.55
CA GLY A 860 -21.62 2.67 2.25
C GLY A 860 -21.04 1.75 1.17
N ALA A 861 -20.82 0.45 1.45
CA ALA A 861 -20.29 -0.52 0.49
C ALA A 861 -20.94 -1.89 0.64
N ASN A 862 -21.27 -2.55 -0.47
CA ASN A 862 -21.71 -3.93 -0.49
C ASN A 862 -21.16 -4.63 -1.71
N ASP A 863 -21.01 -5.94 -1.60
CA ASP A 863 -20.61 -6.80 -2.71
C ASP A 863 -21.24 -8.20 -2.55
N SER A 864 -21.32 -8.94 -3.66
CA SER A 864 -21.91 -10.27 -3.66
C SER A 864 -21.27 -11.17 -4.71
N ASP A 865 -21.06 -12.42 -4.34
CA ASP A 865 -20.30 -13.37 -5.14
C ASP A 865 -20.94 -14.77 -5.15
N PRO A 866 -21.23 -15.34 -6.34
CA PRO A 866 -21.86 -16.65 -6.46
C PRO A 866 -20.86 -17.80 -6.33
N SER A 867 -21.34 -18.96 -5.89
CA SER A 867 -20.57 -20.21 -5.99
C SER A 867 -21.50 -21.37 -6.30
N HIS A 868 -20.97 -22.39 -6.97
CA HIS A 868 -21.73 -23.56 -7.44
C HIS A 868 -21.10 -24.87 -6.98
N TYR A 869 -21.92 -25.92 -6.91
CA TYR A 869 -21.43 -27.32 -6.96
C TYR A 869 -22.42 -28.18 -7.73
N VAL A 870 -21.97 -29.33 -8.23
CA VAL A 870 -22.80 -30.35 -8.89
C VAL A 870 -22.70 -31.67 -8.13
N ASN A 871 -23.65 -32.58 -8.37
CA ASN A 871 -23.54 -33.94 -7.84
C ASN A 871 -22.26 -34.58 -8.39
N GLY A 872 -21.38 -35.03 -7.50
CA GLY A 872 -20.28 -35.94 -7.83
C GLY A 872 -20.74 -37.40 -7.81
N ASP A 873 -19.95 -38.28 -8.44
CA ASP A 873 -20.16 -39.73 -8.40
C ASP A 873 -20.30 -40.22 -6.96
N VAL A 874 -21.43 -40.86 -6.65
CA VAL A 874 -21.67 -41.49 -5.34
C VAL A 874 -20.59 -42.55 -5.12
N GLN A 875 -19.63 -42.27 -4.23
CA GLN A 875 -18.60 -43.25 -3.90
C GLN A 875 -19.18 -44.34 -2.98
N PRO A 876 -18.77 -45.62 -3.16
CA PRO A 876 -19.25 -46.72 -2.34
C PRO A 876 -18.80 -46.52 -0.88
N GLY A 877 -19.74 -46.31 0.03
CA GLY A 877 -19.48 -46.21 1.47
C GLY A 877 -20.35 -45.22 2.26
N GLN A 878 -21.17 -44.42 1.58
CA GLN A 878 -22.11 -43.50 2.24
C GLN A 878 -23.12 -44.27 3.13
N ASN A 879 -23.27 -43.82 4.38
CA ASN A 879 -24.07 -44.44 5.45
C ASN A 879 -23.53 -45.80 5.96
N SER A 880 -22.20 -45.92 6.13
CA SER A 880 -21.53 -47.09 6.70
C SER A 880 -20.93 -46.78 8.08
N LEU A 881 -20.96 -47.77 8.99
CA LEU A 881 -20.21 -47.75 10.24
C LEU A 881 -18.92 -48.57 10.09
N LEU A 882 -17.78 -47.95 10.31
CA LEU A 882 -16.49 -48.62 10.40
C LEU A 882 -16.17 -48.96 11.85
N PHE A 883 -15.62 -50.15 12.10
CA PHE A 883 -15.12 -50.54 13.42
C PHE A 883 -14.03 -51.62 13.31
N SER A 884 -13.20 -51.73 14.33
CA SER A 884 -12.21 -52.80 14.50
C SER A 884 -12.75 -53.86 15.48
N LEU A 885 -12.10 -55.03 15.56
CA LEU A 885 -12.53 -56.12 16.44
C LEU A 885 -11.38 -56.59 17.33
N LYS A 886 -11.61 -56.85 18.61
CA LYS A 886 -10.55 -57.37 19.51
C LYS A 886 -10.18 -58.86 19.29
N SER A 887 -10.96 -59.59 18.48
CA SER A 887 -10.72 -61.02 18.20
C SER A 887 -11.21 -61.46 16.81
N ASP A 888 -10.61 -62.54 16.27
CA ASP A 888 -11.03 -63.17 15.01
C ASP A 888 -12.55 -63.43 14.99
N LYS A 889 -13.22 -62.89 13.97
CA LYS A 889 -14.67 -63.04 13.81
C LYS A 889 -15.07 -63.31 12.38
N THR A 890 -16.09 -64.15 12.22
CA THR A 890 -16.78 -64.30 10.94
C THR A 890 -18.12 -63.56 11.01
N LEU A 891 -18.29 -62.50 10.21
CA LEU A 891 -19.54 -61.73 10.07
C LEU A 891 -20.03 -61.90 8.63
N SER A 892 -21.32 -62.28 8.46
CA SER A 892 -21.94 -62.55 7.14
C SER A 892 -21.13 -63.44 6.18
N GLY A 893 -20.31 -64.35 6.72
CA GLY A 893 -19.49 -65.29 5.93
C GLY A 893 -18.09 -64.79 5.56
N ILE A 894 -17.74 -63.55 5.93
CA ILE A 894 -16.41 -62.95 5.75
C ILE A 894 -15.64 -63.08 7.06
N ASN A 895 -14.36 -63.45 6.98
CA ASN A 895 -13.49 -63.58 8.15
C ASN A 895 -12.67 -62.31 8.35
N PHE A 896 -12.91 -61.65 9.48
CA PHE A 896 -12.20 -60.48 9.96
C PHE A 896 -11.26 -60.88 11.10
N LYS A 897 -10.11 -60.23 11.15
CA LYS A 897 -9.12 -60.39 12.22
C LYS A 897 -8.92 -59.06 12.97
N PRO A 898 -8.23 -59.07 14.12
CA PRO A 898 -8.00 -57.84 14.89
C PRO A 898 -7.18 -56.76 14.20
N GLU A 899 -6.44 -57.12 13.17
CA GLU A 899 -5.73 -56.17 12.30
C GLU A 899 -6.59 -55.57 11.16
N ASP A 900 -7.87 -55.95 11.03
CA ASP A 900 -8.77 -55.48 9.97
C ASP A 900 -9.70 -54.36 10.47
N ILE A 901 -10.08 -53.43 9.58
CA ILE A 901 -11.22 -52.51 9.81
C ILE A 901 -12.42 -53.04 9.01
N VAL A 902 -13.50 -53.29 9.72
CA VAL A 902 -14.77 -53.78 9.20
C VAL A 902 -15.60 -52.58 8.76
N GLU A 903 -16.22 -52.69 7.60
CA GLU A 903 -17.30 -51.80 7.17
C GLU A 903 -18.64 -52.50 7.36
N TYR A 904 -19.60 -51.81 7.97
CA TYR A 904 -21.00 -52.22 8.05
C TYR A 904 -21.88 -51.18 7.40
N ASN A 905 -22.47 -51.51 6.25
CA ASN A 905 -23.38 -50.62 5.55
C ASN A 905 -24.74 -50.61 6.25
N LEU A 906 -25.21 -49.45 6.72
CA LEU A 906 -26.44 -49.34 7.50
C LEU A 906 -27.70 -49.47 6.64
N ALA A 907 -27.62 -49.23 5.33
CA ALA A 907 -28.75 -49.31 4.42
C ALA A 907 -29.13 -50.75 4.11
N ASP A 908 -28.15 -51.59 3.75
CA ASP A 908 -28.38 -52.98 3.35
C ASP A 908 -27.97 -54.03 4.41
N GLN A 909 -27.34 -53.58 5.50
CA GLN A 909 -26.88 -54.39 6.64
C GLN A 909 -25.79 -55.41 6.24
N SER A 910 -25.03 -55.13 5.18
CA SER A 910 -23.91 -55.95 4.73
C SER A 910 -22.61 -55.63 5.49
N TYR A 911 -21.69 -56.61 5.51
CA TYR A 911 -20.35 -56.44 6.08
C TYR A 911 -19.32 -56.55 4.96
N SER A 912 -18.29 -55.71 5.03
CA SER A 912 -17.20 -55.59 4.06
C SER A 912 -15.88 -55.37 4.80
N LYS A 913 -14.74 -55.66 4.16
CA LYS A 913 -13.42 -55.22 4.67
C LYS A 913 -13.16 -53.83 4.11
N PHE A 914 -13.01 -52.83 4.97
CA PHE A 914 -12.52 -51.50 4.59
C PHE A 914 -11.00 -51.49 4.50
N PHE A 915 -10.34 -52.11 5.49
CA PHE A 915 -8.89 -52.24 5.57
C PHE A 915 -8.53 -53.68 5.96
N ASP A 916 -7.66 -54.32 5.18
CA ASP A 916 -7.11 -55.65 5.47
C ASP A 916 -5.67 -55.52 5.96
N GLY A 917 -5.47 -55.52 7.28
CA GLY A 917 -4.15 -55.34 7.89
C GLY A 917 -3.19 -56.48 7.58
N SER A 918 -3.71 -57.67 7.28
CA SER A 918 -2.87 -58.82 6.90
C SER A 918 -2.08 -58.56 5.62
N ASP A 919 -2.63 -57.79 4.69
CA ASP A 919 -1.99 -57.50 3.40
C ASP A 919 -0.81 -56.53 3.52
N VAL A 920 -0.86 -55.65 4.52
CA VAL A 920 0.15 -54.61 4.76
C VAL A 920 1.14 -54.95 5.86
N GLY A 921 1.10 -56.20 6.36
CA GLY A 921 2.08 -56.72 7.29
C GLY A 921 1.75 -56.55 8.76
N LEU A 922 0.51 -56.18 9.10
CA LEU A 922 -0.02 -56.15 10.47
C LEU A 922 -0.55 -57.51 10.94
N GLY A 923 -0.19 -58.60 10.25
CA GLY A 923 -0.70 -59.93 10.57
C GLY A 923 -0.38 -60.36 12.01
N GLY A 924 -1.41 -60.45 12.86
CA GLY A 924 -1.29 -60.79 14.28
C GLY A 924 -1.09 -59.60 15.23
N VAL A 925 -1.08 -58.37 14.71
CA VAL A 925 -1.21 -57.13 15.47
C VAL A 925 -2.69 -56.89 15.76
N LYS A 926 -3.02 -56.15 16.81
CA LYS A 926 -4.39 -55.75 17.11
C LYS A 926 -4.51 -54.23 17.08
N ILE A 927 -5.50 -53.74 16.34
CA ILE A 927 -5.83 -52.31 16.33
C ILE A 927 -6.58 -52.00 17.63
N ASP A 928 -6.06 -51.02 18.37
CA ASP A 928 -6.64 -50.58 19.65
C ASP A 928 -7.50 -49.34 19.53
N ALA A 929 -7.13 -48.46 18.60
CA ALA A 929 -7.93 -47.33 18.18
C ALA A 929 -7.62 -47.00 16.72
N PHE A 930 -8.56 -46.42 15.99
CA PHE A 930 -8.28 -45.91 14.65
C PHE A 930 -9.17 -44.71 14.32
N GLU A 931 -8.74 -43.92 13.34
CA GLU A 931 -9.57 -42.89 12.74
C GLU A 931 -9.27 -42.76 11.24
N VAL A 932 -10.31 -42.62 10.41
CA VAL A 932 -10.16 -42.35 8.98
C VAL A 932 -10.14 -40.84 8.77
N ILE A 933 -8.99 -40.30 8.35
CA ILE A 933 -8.77 -38.85 8.23
C ILE A 933 -8.79 -38.34 6.78
N GLY A 934 -9.06 -39.23 5.83
CA GLY A 934 -9.24 -38.91 4.42
C GLY A 934 -9.46 -40.18 3.61
N ASN A 935 -9.79 -40.03 2.32
CA ASN A 935 -10.19 -41.13 1.42
C ASN A 935 -9.21 -42.31 1.41
N ASN A 936 -7.92 -42.04 1.65
CA ASN A 936 -6.86 -43.02 1.61
C ASN A 936 -5.96 -42.98 2.86
N GLU A 937 -6.35 -42.28 3.93
CA GLU A 937 -5.49 -42.07 5.09
C GLU A 937 -6.18 -42.51 6.38
N ILE A 938 -5.50 -43.38 7.15
CA ILE A 938 -6.02 -43.97 8.38
C ILE A 938 -4.98 -43.78 9.49
N LEU A 939 -5.39 -43.27 10.63
CA LEU A 939 -4.61 -43.26 11.86
C LEU A 939 -4.89 -44.52 12.67
N LEU A 940 -3.86 -45.13 13.25
CA LEU A 940 -3.91 -46.40 13.96
C LEU A 940 -3.11 -46.33 15.27
N SER A 941 -3.70 -46.83 16.35
CA SER A 941 -3.04 -47.22 17.61
C SER A 941 -3.11 -48.75 17.78
N PHE A 942 -2.22 -49.33 18.59
CA PHE A 942 -2.10 -50.79 18.75
C PHE A 942 -2.06 -51.22 20.24
N GLU A 943 -2.66 -52.37 20.56
CA GLU A 943 -2.88 -52.85 21.95
C GLU A 943 -1.56 -53.21 22.68
N ASP A 944 -0.49 -53.42 21.92
CA ASP A 944 0.84 -53.72 22.44
C ASP A 944 1.86 -52.89 21.63
N ALA A 945 3.04 -52.65 22.19
CA ALA A 945 4.15 -52.07 21.45
C ALA A 945 4.60 -52.99 20.29
N GLU A 946 4.59 -52.46 19.07
CA GLU A 946 4.77 -53.23 17.83
C GLU A 946 6.00 -52.83 17.02
N ASN A 947 6.42 -53.70 16.09
CA ASN A 947 7.43 -53.36 15.08
C ASN A 947 6.77 -53.28 13.70
N ILE A 948 6.53 -52.05 13.25
CA ILE A 948 5.81 -51.77 12.01
C ILE A 948 6.79 -51.58 10.85
N ASN A 949 6.53 -52.27 9.76
CA ASN A 949 7.38 -52.24 8.57
C ASN A 949 7.39 -50.83 7.95
N GLY A 950 8.59 -50.25 7.80
CA GLY A 950 8.79 -48.91 7.26
C GLY A 950 9.19 -47.86 8.29
N ILE A 951 8.75 -48.01 9.54
CA ILE A 951 8.99 -47.03 10.62
C ILE A 951 9.81 -47.58 11.80
N GLY A 952 9.67 -48.86 12.15
CA GLY A 952 10.40 -49.48 13.25
C GLY A 952 9.51 -49.76 14.47
N ASN A 953 10.07 -49.61 15.68
CA ASN A 953 9.30 -49.84 16.91
C ASN A 953 8.37 -48.65 17.16
N VAL A 954 7.12 -48.93 17.49
CA VAL A 954 6.12 -47.99 17.97
C VAL A 954 5.61 -48.49 19.32
N ASP A 955 5.44 -47.60 20.28
CA ASP A 955 4.82 -47.93 21.57
C ASP A 955 3.31 -47.99 21.43
N ASP A 956 2.63 -48.57 22.41
CA ASP A 956 1.16 -48.63 22.53
C ASP A 956 0.53 -47.21 22.72
N SER A 957 1.31 -46.26 23.21
CA SER A 957 0.94 -44.83 23.28
C SER A 957 1.22 -43.99 22.00
N ASP A 958 1.66 -44.61 20.90
CA ASP A 958 1.96 -43.91 19.64
C ASP A 958 0.83 -44.07 18.61
N ILE A 959 0.69 -43.10 17.70
CA ILE A 959 -0.24 -43.20 16.56
C ILE A 959 0.54 -43.27 15.26
N VAL A 960 0.20 -44.25 14.43
CA VAL A 960 0.77 -44.49 13.10
C VAL A 960 -0.24 -44.09 12.04
N LYS A 961 0.20 -43.33 11.02
CA LYS A 961 -0.60 -43.08 9.83
C LYS A 961 -0.29 -44.11 8.75
N PHE A 962 -1.34 -44.70 8.19
CA PHE A 962 -1.30 -45.50 6.98
C PHE A 962 -1.85 -44.70 5.81
N THR A 963 -1.07 -44.57 4.75
CA THR A 963 -1.52 -43.98 3.48
C THR A 963 -1.70 -45.09 2.45
N ALA A 964 -2.95 -45.31 2.06
CA ALA A 964 -3.38 -46.35 1.14
C ALA A 964 -3.13 -45.97 -0.33
N THR A 965 -2.67 -46.95 -1.10
CA THR A 965 -2.75 -46.98 -2.56
C THR A 965 -3.92 -47.82 -3.06
N SER A 966 -4.41 -48.74 -2.21
CA SER A 966 -5.68 -49.45 -2.37
C SER A 966 -6.20 -49.86 -0.99
N LEU A 967 -7.52 -49.78 -0.81
CA LEU A 967 -8.24 -50.25 0.37
C LEU A 967 -9.06 -51.51 0.04
N GLY A 968 -9.67 -52.10 1.06
CA GLY A 968 -10.51 -53.28 0.97
C GLY A 968 -9.76 -54.61 1.01
N ASN A 969 -10.31 -55.63 0.35
CA ASN A 969 -9.75 -57.01 0.36
C ASN A 969 -8.33 -57.17 -0.21
N ASN A 970 -7.77 -56.13 -0.85
CA ASN A 970 -6.39 -56.12 -1.34
C ASN A 970 -5.72 -54.82 -0.89
N THR A 971 -5.62 -54.63 0.42
CA THR A 971 -5.11 -53.37 0.98
C THR A 971 -3.62 -53.23 0.68
N ASN A 972 -3.18 -52.06 0.24
CA ASN A 972 -1.76 -51.80 -0.05
C ASN A 972 -1.44 -50.33 0.22
N GLY A 973 -0.26 -50.04 0.76
CA GLY A 973 0.13 -48.68 1.13
C GLY A 973 1.42 -48.62 1.94
N SER A 974 1.63 -47.52 2.66
CA SER A 974 2.81 -47.31 3.50
C SER A 974 2.47 -46.67 4.85
N PHE A 975 3.27 -46.98 5.86
CA PHE A 975 3.14 -46.44 7.22
C PHE A 975 4.14 -45.30 7.49
N GLU A 976 3.73 -44.32 8.29
CA GLU A 976 4.59 -43.31 8.92
C GLU A 976 4.19 -43.08 10.39
N LEU A 977 5.16 -42.75 11.26
CA LEU A 977 4.86 -42.37 12.65
C LEU A 977 4.21 -40.97 12.63
N TYR A 978 3.00 -40.86 13.17
CA TYR A 978 2.19 -39.65 13.12
C TYR A 978 2.19 -38.89 14.45
N PHE A 979 2.18 -39.60 15.58
CA PHE A 979 2.23 -39.03 16.92
C PHE A 979 3.10 -39.91 17.80
N ASP A 980 4.06 -39.29 18.49
CA ASP A 980 4.93 -39.94 19.48
C ASP A 980 4.42 -39.54 20.88
N GLY A 981 3.74 -40.46 21.56
CA GLY A 981 3.08 -40.18 22.84
C GLY A 981 4.08 -39.84 23.95
N SER A 982 5.26 -40.44 23.88
CA SER A 982 6.32 -40.27 24.87
C SER A 982 6.89 -38.85 24.91
N ASP A 983 6.89 -38.15 23.77
CA ASP A 983 7.33 -36.76 23.65
C ASP A 983 6.37 -35.78 24.37
N VAL A 984 5.09 -36.16 24.51
CA VAL A 984 4.04 -35.31 25.07
C VAL A 984 3.46 -35.80 26.40
N GLY A 985 4.10 -36.80 27.00
CA GLY A 985 3.92 -37.17 28.40
C GLY A 985 3.18 -38.48 28.64
N LEU A 986 2.74 -39.19 27.60
CA LEU A 986 2.22 -40.56 27.71
C LEU A 986 3.43 -41.50 27.89
N THR A 987 3.77 -41.83 29.12
CA THR A 987 5.05 -42.49 29.46
C THR A 987 4.90 -43.68 30.39
N THR A 988 3.67 -44.08 30.68
CA THR A 988 3.34 -45.19 31.57
C THR A 988 2.46 -46.20 30.85
N ASN A 989 2.53 -47.47 31.25
CA ASN A 989 1.74 -48.56 30.66
C ASN A 989 0.21 -48.43 30.82
N GLY A 990 -0.29 -47.39 31.49
CA GLY A 990 -1.74 -47.13 31.59
C GLY A 990 -2.15 -45.90 30.78
N GLU A 991 -1.27 -45.37 29.93
CA GLU A 991 -1.51 -44.25 29.02
C GLU A 991 -1.50 -44.74 27.56
N ASP A 992 -1.85 -46.03 27.38
CA ASP A 992 -2.10 -46.70 26.10
C ASP A 992 -3.34 -46.10 25.42
N ILE A 993 -3.27 -45.81 24.13
CA ILE A 993 -4.34 -45.13 23.38
C ILE A 993 -5.33 -46.16 22.86
N ASP A 994 -6.49 -46.23 23.51
CA ASP A 994 -7.59 -47.14 23.19
C ASP A 994 -8.84 -46.42 22.66
N GLY A 995 -8.85 -45.08 22.66
CA GLY A 995 -9.83 -44.28 21.94
C GLY A 995 -9.16 -43.20 21.12
N LEU A 996 -9.50 -43.09 19.83
CA LEU A 996 -8.93 -42.11 18.92
C LEU A 996 -9.99 -41.55 17.98
N SER A 997 -10.03 -40.23 17.89
CA SER A 997 -10.75 -39.50 16.83
C SER A 997 -9.94 -38.25 16.48
N VAL A 998 -10.27 -37.61 15.36
CA VAL A 998 -9.70 -36.32 14.98
C VAL A 998 -10.82 -35.30 14.87
N ASP A 999 -10.64 -34.12 15.44
CA ASP A 999 -11.55 -33.00 15.23
C ASP A 999 -11.47 -32.58 13.75
N PRO A 1000 -12.56 -32.75 12.96
CA PRO A 1000 -12.51 -32.51 11.52
C PRO A 1000 -12.31 -31.03 11.15
N ILE A 1001 -12.50 -30.10 12.10
CA ILE A 1001 -12.34 -28.66 11.90
C ILE A 1001 -10.91 -28.24 12.22
N THR A 1002 -10.39 -28.63 13.38
CA THR A 1002 -9.08 -28.16 13.87
C THR A 1002 -7.92 -29.08 13.56
N GLY A 1003 -8.20 -30.37 13.29
CA GLY A 1003 -7.17 -31.42 13.17
C GLY A 1003 -6.58 -31.85 14.51
N ASP A 1004 -7.17 -31.42 15.64
CA ASP A 1004 -6.74 -31.85 16.97
C ASP A 1004 -7.05 -33.33 17.19
N LEU A 1005 -6.20 -34.01 17.96
CA LEU A 1005 -6.44 -35.41 18.33
C LEU A 1005 -7.32 -35.49 19.56
N LEU A 1006 -8.37 -36.30 19.50
CA LEU A 1006 -9.20 -36.67 20.64
C LEU A 1006 -8.80 -38.07 21.08
N ILE A 1007 -8.31 -38.18 22.31
CA ILE A 1007 -7.63 -39.38 22.83
C ILE A 1007 -8.30 -39.80 24.15
N SER A 1008 -8.71 -41.06 24.23
CA SER A 1008 -8.91 -41.78 25.50
C SER A 1008 -7.70 -42.67 25.75
N THR A 1009 -7.52 -43.08 27.01
CA THR A 1009 -6.46 -44.02 27.38
C THR A 1009 -6.98 -45.08 28.35
N GLN A 1010 -6.44 -46.30 28.26
CA GLN A 1010 -6.80 -47.48 29.06
C GLN A 1010 -6.73 -47.28 30.60
N GLY A 1011 -6.07 -46.23 31.04
CA GLY A 1011 -5.91 -45.90 32.45
C GLY A 1011 -5.88 -44.40 32.68
N ASN A 1012 -5.76 -44.01 33.94
CA ASN A 1012 -5.69 -42.60 34.30
C ASN A 1012 -4.46 -41.92 33.66
N VAL A 1013 -4.71 -40.89 32.88
CA VAL A 1013 -3.68 -40.09 32.21
C VAL A 1013 -3.20 -38.91 33.07
N ASN A 1014 -1.89 -38.65 33.06
CA ASN A 1014 -1.29 -37.52 33.77
C ASN A 1014 -0.19 -36.84 32.95
N VAL A 1015 -0.63 -36.00 32.02
CA VAL A 1015 0.20 -35.21 31.10
C VAL A 1015 0.35 -33.76 31.58
N SER A 1016 1.13 -32.95 30.86
CA SER A 1016 1.44 -31.58 31.27
C SER A 1016 0.17 -30.71 31.38
N GLY A 1017 -0.24 -30.39 32.61
CA GLY A 1017 -1.35 -29.48 32.89
C GLY A 1017 -2.73 -30.14 32.99
N VAL A 1018 -2.85 -31.43 32.66
CA VAL A 1018 -4.11 -32.18 32.67
C VAL A 1018 -3.92 -33.53 33.36
N SER A 1019 -4.81 -33.87 34.28
CA SER A 1019 -4.91 -35.20 34.89
C SER A 1019 -6.36 -35.63 34.89
N ARG A 1020 -6.64 -36.79 34.28
CA ARG A 1020 -7.98 -37.29 34.01
C ARG A 1020 -8.06 -38.80 34.27
N GLN A 1021 -9.29 -39.32 34.33
CA GLN A 1021 -9.56 -40.73 34.50
C GLN A 1021 -9.64 -41.44 33.14
N ASP A 1022 -9.78 -42.76 33.18
CA ASP A 1022 -9.92 -43.66 32.05
C ASP A 1022 -11.22 -43.40 31.25
N GLU A 1023 -12.29 -42.91 31.89
CA GLU A 1023 -13.54 -42.57 31.19
C GLU A 1023 -13.58 -41.19 30.47
N ASP A 1024 -12.45 -40.49 30.34
CA ASP A 1024 -12.37 -39.10 29.87
C ASP A 1024 -11.68 -38.97 28.50
N ILE A 1025 -12.11 -38.01 27.68
CA ILE A 1025 -11.44 -37.70 26.40
C ILE A 1025 -10.58 -36.45 26.56
N LEU A 1026 -9.30 -36.60 26.24
CA LEU A 1026 -8.36 -35.49 26.13
C LEU A 1026 -8.29 -34.97 24.70
N ARG A 1027 -8.21 -33.65 24.55
CA ARG A 1027 -7.85 -32.99 23.30
C ARG A 1027 -6.37 -32.66 23.32
N PHE A 1028 -5.65 -33.15 22.32
CA PHE A 1028 -4.28 -32.74 22.04
C PHE A 1028 -4.27 -31.78 20.85
N ASN A 1029 -3.82 -30.55 21.09
CA ASN A 1029 -3.60 -29.56 20.05
C ASN A 1029 -2.12 -29.60 19.62
N PRO A 1030 -1.81 -30.15 18.44
CA PRO A 1030 -0.43 -30.32 17.99
C PRO A 1030 0.18 -28.99 17.51
N ASN A 1031 1.40 -28.69 17.96
CA ASN A 1031 2.30 -27.73 17.31
C ASN A 1031 3.20 -28.43 16.28
N ASN A 1032 3.53 -29.69 16.53
CA ASN A 1032 4.32 -30.55 15.64
C ASN A 1032 3.94 -32.01 15.86
N LEU A 1033 3.88 -32.79 14.79
CA LEU A 1033 3.56 -34.21 14.78
C LEU A 1033 4.77 -35.03 14.28
N GLY A 1034 4.68 -36.36 14.37
CA GLY A 1034 5.73 -37.32 14.02
C GLY A 1034 6.72 -37.57 15.17
N SER A 1035 7.97 -37.92 14.85
CA SER A 1035 8.95 -38.39 15.85
C SER A 1035 9.51 -37.31 16.81
N ASN A 1036 8.96 -36.09 16.79
CA ASN A 1036 9.31 -35.00 17.71
C ASN A 1036 8.00 -34.28 18.07
N THR A 1037 7.02 -35.03 18.55
CA THR A 1037 5.66 -34.53 18.76
C THR A 1037 5.68 -33.45 19.84
N SER A 1038 4.94 -32.35 19.63
CA SER A 1038 4.82 -31.29 20.63
C SER A 1038 3.47 -30.60 20.49
N GLY A 1039 2.89 -30.17 21.60
CA GLY A 1039 1.54 -29.62 21.61
C GLY A 1039 1.06 -29.35 23.04
N ASN A 1040 -0.21 -28.99 23.17
CA ASN A 1040 -0.85 -28.74 24.45
C ASN A 1040 -2.02 -29.69 24.67
N TRP A 1041 -2.20 -30.12 25.90
CA TRP A 1041 -3.33 -30.95 26.31
C TRP A 1041 -4.45 -30.09 26.93
N SER A 1042 -5.68 -30.39 26.57
CA SER A 1042 -6.90 -29.92 27.22
C SER A 1042 -7.89 -31.07 27.39
N VAL A 1043 -8.99 -30.82 28.10
CA VAL A 1043 -10.03 -31.82 28.36
C VAL A 1043 -11.14 -31.55 27.36
N GLU A 1044 -11.55 -32.58 26.63
CA GLU A 1044 -12.66 -32.50 25.68
C GLU A 1044 -13.96 -33.01 26.29
N PHE A 1045 -13.89 -34.12 27.01
CA PHE A 1045 -15.05 -34.76 27.59
C PHE A 1045 -14.69 -35.31 28.97
N ASP A 1046 -15.50 -34.96 29.97
CA ASP A 1046 -15.39 -35.44 31.34
C ASP A 1046 -16.53 -36.45 31.56
N GLY A 1047 -16.22 -37.75 31.46
CA GLY A 1047 -17.23 -38.82 31.48
C GLY A 1047 -17.94 -38.91 32.82
N SER A 1048 -17.22 -38.59 33.89
CA SER A 1048 -17.72 -38.54 35.26
C SER A 1048 -18.85 -37.51 35.45
N ASP A 1049 -18.82 -36.38 34.72
CA ASP A 1049 -19.88 -35.37 34.77
C ASP A 1049 -21.22 -35.86 34.17
N VAL A 1050 -21.15 -36.81 33.23
CA VAL A 1050 -22.31 -37.33 32.49
C VAL A 1050 -22.68 -38.78 32.82
N GLY A 1051 -22.00 -39.38 33.80
CA GLY A 1051 -22.43 -40.62 34.45
C GLY A 1051 -21.66 -41.87 34.07
N LEU A 1052 -20.57 -41.75 33.29
CA LEU A 1052 -19.55 -42.80 33.17
C LEU A 1052 -18.69 -42.72 34.42
N SER A 1053 -18.83 -43.69 35.34
CA SER A 1053 -18.25 -43.56 36.69
C SER A 1053 -17.81 -44.88 37.31
N ASN A 1054 -17.89 -45.97 36.55
CA ASN A 1054 -17.47 -47.29 36.97
C ASN A 1054 -16.28 -47.77 36.14
N SER A 1055 -15.49 -48.71 36.68
CA SER A 1055 -14.26 -49.21 36.04
C SER A 1055 -14.51 -50.15 34.85
N SER A 1056 -15.73 -50.19 34.32
CA SER A 1056 -16.13 -50.91 33.10
C SER A 1056 -16.87 -49.97 32.13
N GLU A 1057 -16.81 -48.67 32.39
CA GLU A 1057 -17.30 -47.56 31.57
C GLU A 1057 -16.11 -46.74 31.03
N ASP A 1058 -14.96 -47.39 30.91
CA ASP A 1058 -13.72 -46.87 30.32
C ASP A 1058 -13.89 -46.85 28.79
N LEU A 1059 -13.56 -45.73 28.14
CA LEU A 1059 -13.87 -45.47 26.74
C LEU A 1059 -12.82 -46.10 25.81
N ASP A 1060 -13.24 -47.03 24.96
CA ASP A 1060 -12.37 -47.78 24.03
C ASP A 1060 -12.76 -47.64 22.54
N ALA A 1061 -13.69 -46.73 22.26
CA ALA A 1061 -13.93 -46.23 20.91
C ALA A 1061 -14.49 -44.82 20.98
N ILE A 1062 -13.97 -43.94 20.12
CA ILE A 1062 -14.45 -42.58 19.94
C ILE A 1062 -14.62 -42.36 18.44
N GLY A 1063 -15.72 -41.75 18.04
CA GLY A 1063 -15.90 -41.17 16.71
C GLY A 1063 -16.69 -39.88 16.78
N ILE A 1064 -16.63 -39.07 15.72
CA ILE A 1064 -17.44 -37.85 15.60
C ILE A 1064 -18.47 -38.04 14.49
N ASN A 1065 -19.72 -37.68 14.76
CA ASN A 1065 -20.80 -37.64 13.76
C ASN A 1065 -21.54 -36.30 13.86
N GLY A 1066 -21.16 -35.34 13.02
CA GLY A 1066 -21.58 -33.95 13.17
C GLY A 1066 -21.17 -33.40 14.54
N ASP A 1067 -22.14 -32.92 15.33
CA ASP A 1067 -21.89 -32.45 16.70
C ASP A 1067 -21.90 -33.58 17.76
N GLN A 1068 -22.16 -34.84 17.37
CA GLN A 1068 -22.25 -35.97 18.29
C GLN A 1068 -20.90 -36.66 18.50
N LEU A 1069 -20.65 -37.13 19.72
CA LEU A 1069 -19.59 -38.10 19.99
C LEU A 1069 -20.17 -39.51 19.97
N LEU A 1070 -19.66 -40.38 19.11
CA LEU A 1070 -19.94 -41.81 19.10
C LEU A 1070 -18.96 -42.47 20.08
N LEU A 1071 -19.48 -43.23 21.04
CA LEU A 1071 -18.72 -43.79 22.14
C LEU A 1071 -19.00 -45.29 22.27
N SER A 1072 -17.97 -46.03 22.65
CA SER A 1072 -18.04 -47.40 23.19
C SER A 1072 -17.29 -47.46 24.51
N THR A 1073 -17.50 -48.51 25.30
CA THR A 1073 -16.78 -48.72 26.56
C THR A 1073 -16.33 -50.17 26.71
N THR A 1074 -15.21 -50.42 27.41
CA THR A 1074 -14.63 -51.76 27.70
C THR A 1074 -15.50 -52.74 28.52
N GLY A 1075 -16.74 -52.34 28.80
CA GLY A 1075 -17.73 -53.17 29.46
C GLY A 1075 -19.13 -52.58 29.37
N ASN A 1076 -20.04 -53.08 30.20
CA ASN A 1076 -21.42 -52.59 30.16
C ASN A 1076 -21.53 -51.17 30.72
N PHE A 1077 -22.03 -50.24 29.92
CA PHE A 1077 -22.33 -48.88 30.36
C PHE A 1077 -23.79 -48.71 30.82
N ASN A 1078 -23.99 -47.79 31.76
CA ASN A 1078 -25.31 -47.36 32.22
C ASN A 1078 -25.32 -45.86 32.53
N VAL A 1079 -25.50 -45.06 31.48
CA VAL A 1079 -25.56 -43.60 31.52
C VAL A 1079 -27.02 -43.10 31.62
N PRO A 1080 -27.28 -41.81 31.90
CA PRO A 1080 -28.64 -41.29 31.97
C PRO A 1080 -29.43 -41.48 30.66
N GLY A 1081 -30.38 -42.41 30.67
CA GLY A 1081 -31.34 -42.63 29.59
C GLY A 1081 -31.01 -43.79 28.64
N VAL A 1082 -29.76 -44.25 28.62
CA VAL A 1082 -29.25 -45.31 27.73
C VAL A 1082 -28.40 -46.29 28.54
N SER A 1083 -28.50 -47.58 28.24
CA SER A 1083 -27.65 -48.62 28.80
C SER A 1083 -27.39 -49.68 27.74
N GLY A 1084 -26.16 -50.17 27.65
CA GLY A 1084 -25.77 -51.16 26.66
C GLY A 1084 -24.77 -52.18 27.22
N THR A 1085 -24.30 -53.04 26.35
CA THR A 1085 -23.15 -53.93 26.58
C THR A 1085 -21.88 -53.34 25.94
N ASP A 1086 -20.74 -53.93 26.27
CA ASP A 1086 -19.36 -53.59 25.84
C ASP A 1086 -19.20 -53.23 24.34
N GLU A 1087 -19.98 -53.88 23.48
CA GLU A 1087 -19.90 -53.72 22.02
C GLU A 1087 -20.82 -52.67 21.41
N ASP A 1088 -21.68 -52.05 22.22
CA ASP A 1088 -22.72 -51.16 21.74
C ASP A 1088 -22.16 -49.75 21.57
N VAL A 1089 -22.34 -49.15 20.39
CA VAL A 1089 -22.03 -47.74 20.15
C VAL A 1089 -23.23 -46.90 20.57
N PHE A 1090 -22.97 -45.89 21.39
CA PHE A 1090 -23.97 -44.91 21.82
C PHE A 1090 -23.49 -43.50 21.51
N ALA A 1091 -24.43 -42.60 21.21
CA ALA A 1091 -24.13 -41.23 20.83
C ALA A 1091 -24.35 -40.29 22.02
N PHE A 1092 -23.37 -39.43 22.27
CA PHE A 1092 -23.49 -38.29 23.18
C PHE A 1092 -23.77 -37.02 22.39
N ASN A 1093 -24.88 -36.37 22.71
CA ASN A 1093 -25.29 -35.07 22.19
C ASN A 1093 -24.86 -33.98 23.18
N PRO A 1094 -23.76 -33.25 22.92
CA PRO A 1094 -23.25 -32.25 23.85
C PRO A 1094 -24.11 -30.99 23.89
N ASN A 1095 -24.39 -30.50 25.09
CA ASN A 1095 -24.75 -29.10 25.33
C ASN A 1095 -23.51 -28.26 25.68
N ASN A 1096 -22.53 -28.89 26.32
CA ASN A 1096 -21.25 -28.29 26.68
C ASN A 1096 -20.19 -29.41 26.81
N LEU A 1097 -19.01 -29.18 26.26
CA LEU A 1097 -17.83 -30.05 26.35
C LEU A 1097 -16.79 -29.43 27.29
N GLY A 1098 -15.75 -30.20 27.61
CA GLY A 1098 -14.63 -29.84 28.45
C GLY A 1098 -14.79 -30.23 29.92
N VAL A 1099 -14.13 -29.50 30.83
CA VAL A 1099 -14.09 -29.80 32.28
C VAL A 1099 -15.43 -29.70 33.02
N SER A 1100 -16.51 -29.38 32.31
CA SER A 1100 -17.87 -29.28 32.84
C SER A 1100 -18.82 -29.81 31.77
N THR A 1101 -18.70 -31.10 31.49
CA THR A 1101 -19.40 -31.75 30.38
C THR A 1101 -20.88 -31.90 30.70
N SER A 1102 -21.76 -31.61 29.74
CA SER A 1102 -23.21 -31.81 29.90
C SER A 1102 -23.87 -32.07 28.55
N GLY A 1103 -24.88 -32.94 28.53
CA GLY A 1103 -25.51 -33.40 27.29
C GLY A 1103 -26.56 -34.48 27.53
N THR A 1104 -26.96 -35.17 26.47
CA THR A 1104 -27.88 -36.32 26.51
C THR A 1104 -27.34 -37.47 25.68
N PHE A 1105 -27.60 -38.71 26.10
CA PHE A 1105 -27.22 -39.91 25.36
C PHE A 1105 -28.38 -40.50 24.56
N GLU A 1106 -28.06 -41.17 23.47
CA GLU A 1106 -28.97 -42.05 22.71
C GLU A 1106 -28.27 -43.30 22.18
N GLU A 1107 -29.03 -44.36 21.88
CA GLU A 1107 -28.52 -45.60 21.29
C GLU A 1107 -28.21 -45.38 19.81
N PHE A 1108 -27.04 -45.84 19.33
CA PHE A 1108 -26.61 -45.65 17.94
C PHE A 1108 -26.51 -46.97 17.17
N PHE A 1109 -25.74 -47.95 17.68
CA PHE A 1109 -25.53 -49.22 17.00
C PHE A 1109 -25.32 -50.40 17.97
N THR A 1110 -26.10 -51.49 17.80
CA THR A 1110 -26.15 -52.63 18.74
C THR A 1110 -26.13 -54.01 18.05
N ALA A 1111 -25.67 -54.09 16.79
CA ALA A 1111 -25.84 -55.30 15.97
C ALA A 1111 -24.82 -56.43 16.25
N LEU A 1112 -23.77 -56.19 17.05
CA LEU A 1112 -22.61 -57.10 17.15
C LEU A 1112 -22.77 -58.29 18.12
N ASN A 1113 -23.82 -58.31 18.95
CA ASN A 1113 -24.21 -59.46 19.79
C ASN A 1113 -23.04 -60.10 20.59
N GLY A 1114 -22.27 -59.30 21.32
CA GLY A 1114 -21.19 -59.71 22.21
C GLY A 1114 -19.80 -59.79 21.59
N ASN A 1115 -19.48 -58.92 20.62
CA ASN A 1115 -18.13 -58.78 20.06
C ASN A 1115 -17.59 -57.38 20.36
N ASP A 1116 -16.57 -57.33 21.19
CA ASP A 1116 -15.82 -56.14 21.60
C ASP A 1116 -15.14 -55.43 20.39
N ILE A 1117 -15.21 -54.09 20.37
CA ILE A 1117 -14.71 -53.18 19.33
C ILE A 1117 -13.67 -52.21 19.91
N SER A 1118 -12.65 -51.84 19.13
CA SER A 1118 -11.57 -50.94 19.56
C SER A 1118 -11.44 -49.73 18.62
N GLY A 1119 -12.55 -49.05 18.36
CA GLY A 1119 -12.60 -47.92 17.44
C GLY A 1119 -13.83 -47.92 16.56
N VAL A 1120 -14.31 -46.72 16.25
CA VAL A 1120 -15.53 -46.50 15.49
C VAL A 1120 -15.38 -45.25 14.63
N HIS A 1121 -15.79 -45.35 13.36
CA HIS A 1121 -15.85 -44.19 12.47
C HIS A 1121 -17.12 -44.28 11.62
N PHE A 1122 -17.85 -43.18 11.48
CA PHE A 1122 -19.08 -43.15 10.69
C PHE A 1122 -18.82 -42.49 9.34
N LEU A 1123 -19.00 -43.25 8.25
CA LEU A 1123 -18.99 -42.74 6.89
C LEU A 1123 -20.41 -42.21 6.59
N GLY A 1124 -20.60 -40.93 6.90
CA GLY A 1124 -21.90 -40.26 6.90
C GLY A 1124 -22.25 -39.52 5.63
#